data_AF-A0A1G1BAI0-F1
#
_entry.id   AF-A0A1G1BAI0-F1
#
_cell.length_a   1.000
_cell.length_b   1.000
_cell.length_c   1.000
_cell.angle_alpha   90.00
_cell.angle_beta   90.00
_cell.angle_gamma   90.00
#
_symmetry.space_group_name_H-M   'P 1'
#
loop_
_entity.id
_entity.type
_entity.pdbx_description
1 polymer ?
#
loop_
_entity_poly.entity_id
_entity_poly.type
_entity_poly.pdbx_seq_one_letter_code
_entity_poly.pdbx_strand_id
1 'polypeptide(L)'
;MTSRDIIRRQTINKKIGEKMNKIINSHRMNIIRVTLFIALFFANSIYSQSDPYIRVNRLWGGVSSDGGNKGITYGSSNLNLFADYGAFGARFQGGESYFGGFVAIGTDNWNGKPAMFSPIAKDQQAGNIVTPIVNYTRYANPNYTVISQGKTTTPSKNDLGSVTVDPSKCIGTSDQTVVVTNGYVTPNLQVQRKVLAWTQQYHDNYSIIDLTFTNKSSKTLTGVYIFLHDGEYQFQRADGTNPSVAAVDQYSNNNAPRKWFHYYGAKKTDSLRVYYNYSSDDPEVAGDRMGQPLTQQYGRLLDYTYSFMATIHASEKPYTPTASYTTPIDPNDKDDMDQPRVTTVANMQNNLNLPLLGKTYDPVGSDGASYYNYISGLTLQSEDLTGADIRPGHHRKDIDDLGKNAPGGENGIGAQANTFESMMMSYGPYTFAPGQQIRIVKVTGIAGISREKAIEVGKKWYNDSKFGTNTLDDPMPNSPKGSFPTNFAFPTGATTNDIKKDKWISTGIDSVLLSVSRAKYNFKTGYKAPVTPPPPTDLSVTGTGAGITLQWSDAAAEAMSNFAGYRIMKKIGDRDTTYYQEIYRSNSSDKAATHTFTDTKVRVGSTHYYYVQAAANISSTDPNAHPSERGKTIFSGRVFFYNNTAVTGEGKVGGDMDKIAIVPNPFNYNDPLLRGYGYTNPTNLQISFFELPKTVTIKIFTEYGDLVRTIDHNQDSGFDKWNMTNEAGQTVSSGIYIVVFQTPDGGVSIQKLVVVR
;
A
#
# COMPACT_ATOMS: atom_id res chain seq x y z
N MET A 1 40.92 -32.87 69.79
CA MET A 1 41.23 -33.55 68.50
C MET A 1 42.72 -33.80 68.47
N THR A 2 43.15 -35.05 68.31
CA THR A 2 44.59 -35.36 68.26
C THR A 2 45.17 -34.89 66.92
N SER A 3 46.46 -34.59 66.85
CA SER A 3 47.15 -34.19 65.59
C SER A 3 46.87 -35.16 64.43
N ARG A 4 46.69 -36.45 64.74
CA ARG A 4 46.27 -37.49 63.78
C ARG A 4 44.89 -37.26 63.15
N ASP A 5 43.92 -36.74 63.91
CA ASP A 5 42.55 -36.51 63.41
C ASP A 5 42.48 -35.35 62.42
N ILE A 6 43.31 -34.32 62.62
CA ILE A 6 43.41 -33.15 61.74
C ILE A 6 44.04 -33.56 60.41
N ILE A 7 45.13 -34.32 60.44
CA ILE A 7 45.80 -34.83 59.24
C ILE A 7 44.86 -35.76 58.45
N ARG A 8 44.09 -36.61 59.14
CA ARG A 8 43.14 -37.52 58.48
C ARG A 8 42.01 -36.75 57.78
N ARG A 9 41.45 -35.71 58.41
CA ARG A 9 40.44 -34.83 57.79
C ARG A 9 40.99 -34.06 56.58
N GLN A 10 42.19 -33.49 56.68
CA GLN A 10 42.82 -32.78 55.55
C GLN A 10 43.07 -33.72 54.37
N THR A 11 43.48 -34.96 54.64
CA THR A 11 43.71 -35.97 53.59
C THR A 11 42.41 -36.39 52.91
N ILE A 12 41.33 -36.54 53.67
CA ILE A 12 39.99 -36.86 53.12
C ILE A 12 39.47 -35.70 52.27
N ASN A 13 39.56 -34.46 52.75
CA ASN A 13 39.11 -33.28 52.00
C ASN A 13 39.91 -33.08 50.71
N LYS A 14 41.22 -33.33 50.72
CA LYS A 14 42.06 -33.30 49.52
C LYS A 14 41.62 -34.36 48.50
N LYS A 15 41.36 -35.60 48.94
CA LYS A 15 40.87 -36.67 48.06
C LYS A 15 39.47 -36.37 47.49
N ILE A 16 38.58 -35.74 48.26
CA ILE A 16 37.27 -35.30 47.78
C ILE A 16 37.42 -34.21 46.72
N GLY A 17 38.28 -33.20 46.97
CA GLY A 17 38.57 -32.14 46.01
C GLY A 17 39.16 -32.65 44.70
N GLU A 18 40.12 -33.59 44.77
CA GLU A 18 40.71 -34.23 43.59
C GLU A 18 39.67 -35.05 42.80
N LYS A 19 38.76 -35.76 43.48
CA LYS A 19 37.68 -36.53 42.84
C LYS A 19 36.65 -35.61 42.17
N MET A 20 36.30 -34.49 42.81
CA MET A 20 35.42 -33.47 42.22
C MET A 20 36.06 -32.81 41.00
N ASN A 21 37.34 -32.44 41.06
CA ASN A 21 38.05 -31.88 39.90
C ASN A 21 38.12 -32.87 38.73
N LYS A 22 38.29 -34.17 39.00
CA LYS A 22 38.26 -35.22 37.97
C LYS A 22 36.89 -35.37 37.31
N ILE A 23 35.80 -35.17 38.06
CA ILE A 23 34.43 -35.21 37.54
C ILE A 23 34.13 -33.94 36.73
N ILE A 24 34.48 -32.77 37.25
CA ILE A 24 34.28 -31.46 36.61
C ILE A 24 35.04 -31.38 35.28
N ASN A 25 36.26 -31.92 35.21
CA ASN A 25 37.10 -31.94 34.01
C ASN A 25 36.97 -33.23 33.19
N SER A 26 35.99 -34.08 33.50
CA SER A 26 35.78 -35.31 32.73
C SER A 26 35.34 -34.99 31.31
N HIS A 27 35.78 -35.82 30.36
CA HIS A 27 35.44 -35.66 28.94
C HIS A 27 33.92 -35.59 28.71
N ARG A 28 33.13 -36.31 29.52
CA ARG A 28 31.65 -36.28 29.48
C ARG A 28 31.07 -34.93 29.93
N MET A 29 31.62 -34.30 30.97
CA MET A 29 31.17 -32.97 31.42
C MET A 29 31.57 -31.85 30.44
N ASN A 30 32.74 -31.98 29.80
CA ASN A 30 33.12 -31.07 28.73
C ASN A 30 32.26 -31.26 27.47
N ILE A 31 31.89 -32.48 27.11
CA ILE A 31 30.92 -32.73 26.03
C ILE A 31 29.57 -32.12 26.40
N ILE A 32 29.03 -32.33 27.61
CA ILE A 32 27.77 -31.72 28.04
C ILE A 32 27.84 -30.18 27.98
N ARG A 33 28.94 -29.57 28.43
CA ARG A 33 29.14 -28.12 28.36
C ARG A 33 29.21 -27.62 26.94
N VAL A 34 29.96 -28.29 26.06
CA VAL A 34 30.07 -27.94 24.64
C VAL A 34 28.74 -28.17 23.94
N THR A 35 28.00 -29.23 24.24
CA THR A 35 26.66 -29.48 23.69
C THR A 35 25.63 -28.47 24.20
N LEU A 36 25.70 -28.03 25.46
CA LEU A 36 24.88 -26.93 25.99
C LEU A 36 25.28 -25.58 25.37
N PHE A 37 26.57 -25.32 25.20
CA PHE A 37 27.07 -24.11 24.53
C PHE A 37 26.63 -24.08 23.06
N ILE A 38 26.76 -25.20 22.35
CA ILE A 38 26.29 -25.38 20.97
C ILE A 38 24.77 -25.24 20.93
N ALA A 39 24.01 -25.90 21.82
CA ALA A 39 22.55 -25.75 21.86
C ALA A 39 22.10 -24.31 22.16
N LEU A 40 22.81 -23.58 23.04
CA LEU A 40 22.54 -22.17 23.36
C LEU A 40 22.93 -21.21 22.23
N PHE A 41 23.98 -21.51 21.46
CA PHE A 41 24.39 -20.70 20.30
C PHE A 41 23.59 -21.03 19.02
N PHE A 42 23.19 -22.29 18.83
CA PHE A 42 22.33 -22.69 17.72
C PHE A 42 20.86 -22.34 17.96
N ALA A 43 20.37 -22.30 19.21
CA ALA A 43 19.01 -21.81 19.49
C ALA A 43 18.83 -20.33 19.10
N ASN A 44 19.88 -19.51 19.18
CA ASN A 44 19.85 -18.11 18.75
C ASN A 44 20.04 -17.92 17.23
N SER A 45 20.33 -18.99 16.49
CA SER A 45 20.67 -18.93 15.05
C SER A 45 19.61 -19.58 14.14
N ILE A 46 18.50 -20.08 14.68
CA ILE A 46 17.49 -20.79 13.89
C ILE A 46 16.24 -19.91 13.82
N TYR A 47 15.94 -19.48 12.60
CA TYR A 47 14.77 -18.74 12.09
C TYR A 47 15.11 -17.37 11.49
N SER A 48 16.06 -17.35 10.55
CA SER A 48 15.95 -16.39 9.44
C SER A 48 14.75 -16.82 8.59
N GLN A 49 13.55 -16.38 8.98
CA GLN A 49 12.34 -16.53 8.18
C GLN A 49 12.25 -15.31 7.25
N SER A 50 11.93 -15.54 5.98
CA SER A 50 11.65 -14.44 5.06
C SER A 50 10.34 -13.77 5.49
N ASP A 51 10.42 -12.50 5.88
CA ASP A 51 9.25 -11.73 6.26
C ASP A 51 8.28 -11.56 5.06
N PRO A 52 6.98 -11.85 5.21
CA PRO A 52 6.01 -11.72 4.14
C PRO A 52 5.67 -10.27 3.81
N TYR A 53 5.18 -10.07 2.58
CA TYR A 53 4.69 -8.78 2.10
C TYR A 53 3.18 -8.81 1.89
N ILE A 54 2.49 -7.85 2.47
CA ILE A 54 1.09 -7.55 2.14
C ILE A 54 1.09 -6.69 0.88
N ARG A 55 0.59 -7.23 -0.25
CA ARG A 55 0.45 -6.49 -1.52
C ARG A 55 -0.82 -6.82 -2.29
N VAL A 56 -1.83 -7.36 -1.61
CA VAL A 56 -3.08 -7.77 -2.27
C VAL A 56 -4.18 -6.69 -2.22
N ASN A 57 -4.07 -5.71 -1.33
CA ASN A 57 -4.95 -4.55 -1.22
C ASN A 57 -4.23 -3.29 -1.77
N ARG A 58 -4.71 -2.09 -1.49
CA ARG A 58 -4.13 -0.79 -1.90
C ARG A 58 -3.05 -0.27 -0.95
N LEU A 59 -3.00 -0.76 0.29
CA LEU A 59 -2.00 -0.37 1.27
C LEU A 59 -1.02 -1.52 1.46
N TRP A 60 0.16 -1.39 0.87
CA TRP A 60 1.20 -2.42 0.86
C TRP A 60 2.20 -2.19 1.99
N GLY A 61 2.69 -3.28 2.59
CA GLY A 61 3.73 -3.22 3.61
C GLY A 61 4.15 -4.59 4.13
N GLY A 62 5.19 -4.65 4.95
CA GLY A 62 5.76 -5.90 5.44
C GLY A 62 5.21 -6.27 6.81
N VAL A 63 5.21 -7.58 7.10
CA VAL A 63 4.98 -8.10 8.46
C VAL A 63 6.26 -8.75 8.92
N SER A 64 6.85 -8.24 10.00
CA SER A 64 8.05 -8.84 10.60
C SER A 64 7.70 -10.14 11.34
N SER A 65 8.60 -11.11 11.30
CA SER A 65 8.50 -12.30 12.15
C SER A 65 8.79 -11.99 13.62
N ASP A 66 9.70 -11.07 13.93
CA ASP A 66 10.21 -10.77 15.28
C ASP A 66 9.32 -9.88 16.16
N GLY A 67 8.27 -9.27 15.59
CA GLY A 67 7.40 -8.34 16.31
C GLY A 67 7.71 -6.87 16.03
N GLY A 68 8.86 -6.57 15.42
CA GLY A 68 9.24 -5.24 15.00
C GLY A 68 8.51 -4.76 13.75
N ASN A 69 9.11 -3.84 13.01
CA ASN A 69 8.57 -3.32 11.78
C ASN A 69 9.30 -3.85 10.57
N LYS A 70 8.56 -3.90 9.47
CA LYS A 70 9.11 -4.30 8.19
C LYS A 70 8.63 -3.35 7.11
N GLY A 71 9.57 -2.53 6.63
CA GLY A 71 9.41 -1.84 5.36
C GLY A 71 9.52 -2.81 4.20
N ILE A 72 8.89 -2.43 3.08
CA ILE A 72 9.15 -3.07 1.79
C ILE A 72 10.01 -2.11 0.96
N THR A 73 11.05 -2.65 0.33
CA THR A 73 11.74 -1.92 -0.73
C THR A 73 10.94 -2.08 -2.03
N TYR A 74 10.37 -0.99 -2.52
CA TYR A 74 9.73 -0.95 -3.84
C TYR A 74 10.76 -0.46 -4.87
N GLY A 75 10.86 -1.13 -6.02
CA GLY A 75 11.35 -0.43 -7.21
C GLY A 75 10.41 0.72 -7.52
N SER A 76 10.91 1.88 -7.95
CA SER A 76 10.04 3.00 -8.38
C SER A 76 9.03 2.52 -9.42
N SER A 77 9.45 1.62 -10.34
CA SER A 77 8.59 0.97 -11.32
C SER A 77 7.46 0.12 -10.73
N ASN A 78 7.60 -0.45 -9.53
CA ASN A 78 6.66 -1.44 -9.00
C ASN A 78 5.35 -0.81 -8.49
N LEU A 79 5.43 0.31 -7.78
CA LEU A 79 4.24 1.02 -7.32
C LEU A 79 3.56 1.72 -8.52
N ASN A 80 4.32 2.33 -9.42
CA ASN A 80 3.80 3.06 -10.59
C ASN A 80 2.86 2.24 -11.49
N LEU A 81 3.07 0.92 -11.59
CA LEU A 81 2.17 0.02 -12.33
C LEU A 81 0.75 -0.03 -11.77
N PHE A 82 0.60 0.37 -10.51
CA PHE A 82 -0.63 0.42 -9.76
C PHE A 82 -0.99 1.87 -9.37
N ALA A 83 -0.47 2.87 -10.09
CA ALA A 83 -0.79 4.29 -9.90
C ALA A 83 -2.29 4.56 -10.00
N ASP A 84 -2.96 3.95 -10.99
CA ASP A 84 -4.39 4.06 -11.19
C ASP A 84 -5.20 3.16 -10.25
N TYR A 85 -4.58 2.10 -9.72
CA TYR A 85 -5.14 1.35 -8.61
C TYR A 85 -5.08 2.14 -7.30
N GLY A 86 -4.28 3.21 -7.21
CA GLY A 86 -4.11 4.01 -6.00
C GLY A 86 -3.32 3.25 -4.93
N ALA A 87 -2.31 2.47 -5.35
CA ALA A 87 -1.47 1.74 -4.40
C ALA A 87 -0.53 2.67 -3.61
N PHE A 88 -0.38 2.37 -2.33
CA PHE A 88 0.55 3.02 -1.41
C PHE A 88 1.44 1.98 -0.81
N GLY A 89 2.73 2.29 -0.76
CA GLY A 89 3.74 1.42 -0.20
C GLY A 89 4.36 2.01 1.06
N ALA A 90 4.23 1.29 2.17
CA ALA A 90 5.01 1.51 3.38
C ALA A 90 6.49 1.15 3.19
N ARG A 91 7.39 2.15 3.22
CA ARG A 91 8.87 1.99 3.13
C ARG A 91 9.56 2.14 4.50
N PHE A 92 9.23 1.33 5.49
CA PHE A 92 9.66 1.61 6.87
C PHE A 92 11.10 1.22 7.27
N GLN A 93 11.69 2.09 8.10
CA GLN A 93 12.75 1.85 9.10
C GLN A 93 12.36 2.36 10.53
N GLY A 94 11.07 2.66 10.80
CA GLY A 94 10.55 3.28 12.06
C GLY A 94 9.77 2.36 13.03
N GLY A 95 9.00 2.94 13.97
CA GLY A 95 8.30 2.27 15.09
C GLY A 95 6.77 2.07 14.96
N GLU A 96 6.16 2.39 13.81
CA GLU A 96 4.71 2.40 13.53
C GLU A 96 4.02 1.01 13.53
N SER A 97 2.69 0.93 13.60
CA SER A 97 1.94 -0.34 13.80
C SER A 97 1.01 -0.75 12.65
N TYR A 98 1.27 -0.28 11.42
CA TYR A 98 0.39 -0.46 10.25
C TYR A 98 -0.10 -1.89 10.10
N PHE A 99 0.82 -2.85 10.03
CA PHE A 99 0.50 -4.28 9.89
C PHE A 99 0.73 -5.05 11.20
N GLY A 100 0.48 -4.41 12.34
CA GLY A 100 0.64 -5.01 13.66
C GLY A 100 2.10 -5.17 14.12
N GLY A 101 3.03 -4.44 13.53
CA GLY A 101 4.39 -4.29 14.08
C GLY A 101 4.44 -3.38 15.31
N PHE A 102 5.51 -3.46 16.09
CA PHE A 102 5.85 -2.53 17.19
C PHE A 102 4.70 -2.14 18.14
N VAL A 103 3.85 -3.11 18.51
CA VAL A 103 2.78 -2.92 19.50
C VAL A 103 3.39 -2.81 20.90
N ALA A 104 3.23 -1.68 21.60
CA ALA A 104 3.77 -1.56 22.95
C ALA A 104 2.72 -1.82 24.04
N ILE A 105 3.16 -2.25 25.21
CA ILE A 105 2.28 -2.58 26.35
C ILE A 105 2.85 -1.93 27.61
N GLY A 106 2.11 -1.02 28.25
CA GLY A 106 2.49 -0.42 29.52
C GLY A 106 1.71 -0.98 30.70
N THR A 107 2.24 -0.79 31.90
CA THR A 107 1.62 -1.13 33.19
C THR A 107 2.15 -0.19 34.28
N ASP A 108 1.33 0.13 35.29
CA ASP A 108 1.74 0.99 36.41
C ASP A 108 2.44 0.27 37.56
N ASN A 109 2.38 -1.07 37.60
CA ASN A 109 2.78 -1.85 38.77
C ASN A 109 3.98 -2.78 38.52
N TRP A 110 4.74 -2.59 37.45
CA TRP A 110 5.90 -3.43 37.18
C TRP A 110 6.99 -3.22 38.24
N ASN A 111 7.16 -4.20 39.12
CA ASN A 111 8.04 -4.10 40.29
C ASN A 111 7.78 -2.82 41.12
N GLY A 112 6.50 -2.42 41.22
CA GLY A 112 6.06 -1.27 42.00
C GLY A 112 6.19 0.09 41.31
N LYS A 113 6.43 0.13 40.00
CA LYS A 113 6.51 1.38 39.23
C LYS A 113 6.00 1.24 37.79
N PRO A 114 5.69 2.36 37.11
CA PRO A 114 5.35 2.35 35.68
C PRO A 114 6.47 1.79 34.79
N ALA A 115 6.08 1.04 33.77
CA ALA A 115 6.95 0.49 32.75
C ALA A 115 6.21 0.34 31.41
N MET A 116 6.96 0.28 30.31
CA MET A 116 6.41 -0.01 28.99
C MET A 116 7.30 -0.99 28.24
N PHE A 117 6.69 -1.97 27.60
CA PHE A 117 7.35 -3.08 26.93
C PHE A 117 7.08 -3.01 25.43
N SER A 118 8.14 -3.18 24.64
CA SER A 118 8.12 -3.24 23.17
C SER A 118 8.57 -4.63 22.72
N PRO A 119 8.13 -5.14 21.55
CA PRO A 119 8.56 -6.46 21.06
C PRO A 119 10.08 -6.55 20.84
N ILE A 120 10.72 -5.40 20.56
CA ILE A 120 12.16 -5.25 20.47
C ILE A 120 12.59 -4.20 21.50
N ALA A 121 13.49 -4.58 22.39
CA ALA A 121 14.02 -3.76 23.47
C ALA A 121 15.44 -4.20 23.85
N LYS A 122 16.10 -3.48 24.77
CA LYS A 122 17.45 -3.80 25.24
C LYS A 122 17.62 -5.23 25.75
N ASP A 123 16.58 -5.78 26.38
CA ASP A 123 16.53 -7.13 26.95
C ASP A 123 16.06 -8.21 25.95
N GLN A 124 15.59 -7.81 24.77
CA GLN A 124 15.14 -8.72 23.69
C GLN A 124 15.43 -8.14 22.29
N GLN A 125 16.71 -7.95 21.98
CA GLN A 125 17.13 -7.22 20.78
C GLN A 125 16.81 -7.91 19.45
N ALA A 126 16.56 -9.23 19.46
CA ALA A 126 16.21 -10.02 18.28
C ALA A 126 14.69 -10.30 18.20
N GLY A 127 13.89 -9.74 19.11
CA GLY A 127 12.51 -10.17 19.33
C GLY A 127 12.42 -11.61 19.86
N ASN A 128 11.20 -12.09 20.06
CA ASN A 128 10.95 -13.47 20.49
C ASN A 128 9.78 -14.06 19.71
N ILE A 129 10.06 -15.07 18.89
CA ILE A 129 9.09 -15.75 18.03
C ILE A 129 8.61 -17.01 18.74
N VAL A 130 7.36 -17.01 19.19
CA VAL A 130 6.73 -18.16 19.86
C VAL A 130 6.17 -19.14 18.83
N THR A 131 5.45 -18.60 17.84
CA THR A 131 4.95 -19.37 16.70
C THR A 131 5.50 -18.75 15.42
N PRO A 132 6.17 -19.52 14.54
CA PRO A 132 6.68 -19.07 13.25
C PRO A 132 5.65 -18.29 12.44
N ILE A 133 6.12 -17.33 11.64
CA ILE A 133 5.25 -16.57 10.76
C ILE A 133 4.77 -17.47 9.62
N VAL A 134 3.48 -17.42 9.31
CA VAL A 134 2.87 -18.09 8.17
C VAL A 134 2.18 -17.07 7.29
N ASN A 135 2.22 -17.29 5.97
CA ASN A 135 1.64 -16.42 4.96
C ASN A 135 0.91 -17.28 3.93
N TYR A 136 -0.41 -17.14 3.89
CA TYR A 136 -1.29 -17.87 2.98
C TYR A 136 -1.98 -16.92 2.03
N THR A 137 -2.11 -17.32 0.77
CA THR A 137 -2.97 -16.65 -0.20
C THR A 137 -4.07 -17.56 -0.71
N ARG A 138 -5.20 -16.94 -1.07
CA ARG A 138 -6.33 -17.63 -1.68
C ARG A 138 -6.06 -17.99 -3.13
N TYR A 139 -5.40 -17.10 -3.87
CA TYR A 139 -5.16 -17.27 -5.30
C TYR A 139 -3.67 -17.35 -5.61
N ALA A 140 -3.35 -18.11 -6.66
CA ALA A 140 -2.03 -18.14 -7.26
C ALA A 140 -1.82 -16.95 -8.20
N ASN A 141 -0.56 -16.64 -8.50
CA ASN A 141 -0.25 -15.76 -9.62
C ASN A 141 -0.62 -16.46 -10.94
N PRO A 142 -1.30 -15.76 -11.87
CA PRO A 142 -1.68 -16.32 -13.16
C PRO A 142 -0.47 -16.54 -14.07
N ASN A 143 -0.62 -17.43 -15.04
CA ASN A 143 0.32 -17.59 -16.15
C ASN A 143 0.04 -16.49 -17.18
N TYR A 144 0.74 -15.36 -17.05
CA TYR A 144 0.60 -14.24 -17.95
C TYR A 144 1.73 -14.24 -19.00
N THR A 145 1.39 -14.17 -20.28
CA THR A 145 2.33 -14.05 -21.40
C THR A 145 1.95 -12.86 -22.28
N VAL A 146 2.96 -12.11 -22.72
CA VAL A 146 2.83 -11.03 -23.70
C VAL A 146 3.68 -11.36 -24.91
N ILE A 147 3.09 -11.34 -26.10
CA ILE A 147 3.77 -11.56 -27.38
C ILE A 147 3.67 -10.26 -28.18
N SER A 148 4.82 -9.66 -28.49
CA SER A 148 4.87 -8.38 -29.22
C SER A 148 6.08 -8.39 -30.17
N GLN A 149 5.85 -8.08 -31.44
CA GLN A 149 6.87 -8.10 -32.49
C GLN A 149 7.60 -9.44 -32.57
N GLY A 150 6.84 -10.54 -32.52
CA GLY A 150 7.37 -11.92 -32.49
C GLY A 150 8.14 -12.31 -31.21
N LYS A 151 8.29 -11.41 -30.23
CA LYS A 151 8.98 -11.69 -28.97
C LYS A 151 7.98 -12.06 -27.87
N THR A 152 8.19 -13.23 -27.28
CA THR A 152 7.45 -13.68 -26.09
C THR A 152 8.12 -13.18 -24.82
N THR A 153 7.36 -12.57 -23.92
CA THR A 153 7.81 -12.06 -22.62
C THR A 153 6.82 -12.48 -21.53
N THR A 154 7.33 -12.92 -20.39
CA THR A 154 6.52 -13.21 -19.20
C THR A 154 6.59 -12.02 -18.25
N PRO A 155 5.46 -11.32 -17.99
CA PRO A 155 5.42 -10.27 -16.99
C PRO A 155 5.81 -10.77 -15.60
N SER A 156 6.26 -9.85 -14.74
CA SER A 156 6.63 -10.23 -13.38
C SER A 156 5.45 -10.83 -12.60
N LYS A 157 5.74 -11.58 -11.55
CA LYS A 157 4.71 -12.05 -10.61
C LYS A 157 4.54 -11.05 -9.47
N ASN A 158 3.36 -11.02 -8.85
CA ASN A 158 3.21 -10.31 -7.59
C ASN A 158 4.01 -11.03 -6.51
N ASP A 159 5.05 -10.36 -6.02
CA ASP A 159 5.94 -10.87 -4.98
C ASP A 159 5.35 -10.58 -3.60
N LEU A 160 4.92 -11.66 -2.92
CA LEU A 160 4.34 -11.66 -1.59
C LEU A 160 5.31 -12.23 -0.53
N GLY A 161 6.59 -12.39 -0.88
CA GLY A 161 7.56 -13.14 -0.08
C GLY A 161 7.29 -14.65 -0.11
N SER A 162 7.77 -15.38 0.89
CA SER A 162 7.42 -16.81 1.04
C SER A 162 5.93 -16.94 1.35
N VAL A 163 5.18 -17.52 0.42
CA VAL A 163 3.72 -17.64 0.48
C VAL A 163 3.27 -19.02 0.03
N THR A 164 2.26 -19.57 0.70
CA THR A 164 1.60 -20.81 0.30
C THR A 164 0.20 -20.50 -0.22
N VAL A 165 -0.12 -20.97 -1.42
CA VAL A 165 -1.49 -20.84 -1.97
C VAL A 165 -2.35 -21.93 -1.35
N ASP A 166 -3.18 -21.57 -0.37
CA ASP A 166 -4.09 -22.49 0.31
C ASP A 166 -5.33 -21.71 0.84
N PRO A 167 -6.42 -21.65 0.07
CA PRO A 167 -7.67 -21.02 0.47
C PRO A 167 -8.24 -21.49 1.81
N SER A 168 -7.95 -22.74 2.22
CA SER A 168 -8.48 -23.32 3.46
C SER A 168 -7.77 -22.81 4.70
N LYS A 169 -6.57 -22.24 4.54
CA LYS A 169 -5.77 -21.64 5.62
C LYS A 169 -5.96 -20.13 5.72
N CYS A 170 -6.57 -19.49 4.72
CA CYS A 170 -6.98 -18.10 4.80
C CYS A 170 -8.13 -17.95 5.82
N ILE A 171 -8.02 -16.98 6.73
CA ILE A 171 -9.05 -16.70 7.72
C ILE A 171 -10.24 -16.05 7.01
N GLY A 172 -11.41 -16.67 7.15
CA GLY A 172 -12.63 -16.24 6.48
C GLY A 172 -12.46 -16.21 4.95
N THR A 173 -12.74 -15.06 4.35
CA THR A 173 -12.67 -14.82 2.91
C THR A 173 -11.48 -13.95 2.51
N SER A 174 -10.55 -13.68 3.43
CA SER A 174 -9.32 -12.94 3.10
C SER A 174 -8.59 -13.59 1.92
N ASP A 175 -7.99 -12.76 1.08
CA ASP A 175 -7.18 -13.19 -0.06
C ASP A 175 -5.72 -13.37 0.34
N GLN A 176 -5.29 -12.71 1.41
CA GLN A 176 -4.03 -12.96 2.09
C GLN A 176 -4.23 -12.97 3.61
N THR A 177 -3.63 -13.97 4.26
CA THR A 177 -3.60 -14.12 5.72
C THR A 177 -2.17 -14.29 6.16
N VAL A 178 -1.70 -13.41 7.04
CA VAL A 178 -0.41 -13.55 7.73
C VAL A 178 -0.66 -13.72 9.22
N VAL A 179 -0.05 -14.74 9.84
CA VAL A 179 -0.18 -15.01 11.28
C VAL A 179 1.18 -15.26 11.90
N VAL A 180 1.42 -14.65 13.06
CA VAL A 180 2.63 -14.85 13.87
C VAL A 180 2.30 -14.64 15.34
N THR A 181 3.01 -15.32 16.24
CA THR A 181 2.88 -15.09 17.68
C THR A 181 4.24 -14.71 18.26
N ASN A 182 4.29 -13.57 18.92
CA ASN A 182 5.50 -13.04 19.54
C ASN A 182 5.40 -13.07 21.06
N GLY A 183 6.53 -13.31 21.73
CA GLY A 183 6.66 -13.18 23.16
C GLY A 183 7.28 -11.83 23.53
N TYR A 184 6.84 -11.25 24.63
CA TYR A 184 7.44 -10.07 25.24
C TYR A 184 8.12 -10.60 26.49
N VAL A 185 9.45 -10.81 26.42
CA VAL A 185 10.24 -11.51 27.45
C VAL A 185 9.99 -10.90 28.83
N THR A 186 10.07 -9.58 28.90
CA THR A 186 9.60 -8.79 30.02
C THR A 186 8.31 -8.09 29.55
N PRO A 187 7.14 -8.32 30.18
CA PRO A 187 6.89 -8.97 31.47
C PRO A 187 6.39 -10.43 31.34
N ASN A 188 6.73 -11.14 30.26
CA ASN A 188 6.20 -12.45 29.87
C ASN A 188 4.74 -12.39 29.39
N LEU A 189 4.52 -11.61 28.33
CA LEU A 189 3.25 -11.57 27.58
C LEU A 189 3.43 -12.24 26.23
N GLN A 190 2.33 -12.67 25.62
CA GLN A 190 2.32 -13.12 24.23
C GLN A 190 1.33 -12.31 23.42
N VAL A 191 1.69 -12.00 22.17
CA VAL A 191 0.83 -11.28 21.22
C VAL A 191 0.73 -12.12 19.95
N GLN A 192 -0.46 -12.65 19.69
CA GLN A 192 -0.79 -13.22 18.39
C GLN A 192 -1.27 -12.12 17.48
N ARG A 193 -0.67 -12.03 16.30
CA ARG A 193 -0.99 -11.06 15.26
C ARG A 193 -1.55 -11.79 14.06
N LYS A 194 -2.73 -11.38 13.60
CA LYS A 194 -3.33 -11.81 12.33
C LYS A 194 -3.52 -10.59 11.45
N VAL A 195 -2.92 -10.60 10.27
CA VAL A 195 -3.03 -9.53 9.27
C VAL A 195 -3.81 -10.09 8.09
N LEU A 196 -4.98 -9.49 7.83
CA LEU A 196 -5.93 -9.93 6.82
C LEU A 196 -6.07 -8.86 5.74
N ALA A 197 -5.99 -9.26 4.48
CA ALA A 197 -6.15 -8.37 3.33
C ALA A 197 -7.04 -9.01 2.25
N TRP A 198 -7.75 -8.17 1.51
CA TRP A 198 -8.66 -8.56 0.43
C TRP A 198 -8.29 -7.82 -0.86
N THR A 199 -8.58 -8.44 -1.98
CA THR A 199 -8.50 -7.86 -3.33
C THR A 199 -9.85 -7.39 -3.86
N GLN A 200 -10.93 -7.70 -3.13
CA GLN A 200 -12.29 -7.34 -3.46
C GLN A 200 -12.47 -5.82 -3.36
N GLN A 201 -12.92 -5.17 -4.44
CA GLN A 201 -12.94 -3.71 -4.63
C GLN A 201 -13.67 -2.86 -3.56
N TYR A 202 -14.42 -3.46 -2.64
CA TYR A 202 -15.06 -2.78 -1.51
C TYR A 202 -14.30 -2.96 -0.19
N HIS A 203 -13.33 -3.88 -0.14
CA HIS A 203 -12.49 -4.25 1.00
C HIS A 203 -10.99 -4.15 0.69
N ASP A 204 -10.62 -3.61 -0.48
CA ASP A 204 -9.24 -3.58 -0.97
C ASP A 204 -8.49 -2.31 -0.58
N ASN A 205 -9.07 -1.45 0.24
CA ASN A 205 -8.46 -0.20 0.65
C ASN A 205 -8.10 -0.17 2.14
N TYR A 206 -8.16 -1.32 2.81
CA TYR A 206 -7.72 -1.50 4.19
C TYR A 206 -7.15 -2.90 4.44
N SER A 207 -6.49 -3.05 5.58
CA SER A 207 -6.14 -4.32 6.21
C SER A 207 -6.78 -4.39 7.59
N ILE A 208 -7.16 -5.61 8.01
CA ILE A 208 -7.58 -5.87 9.38
C ILE A 208 -6.43 -6.52 10.13
N ILE A 209 -6.09 -5.96 11.30
CA ILE A 209 -5.06 -6.43 12.21
C ILE A 209 -5.77 -6.88 13.49
N ASP A 210 -5.87 -8.19 13.68
CA ASP A 210 -6.47 -8.81 14.86
C ASP A 210 -5.36 -9.26 15.82
N LEU A 211 -5.30 -8.57 16.96
CA LEU A 211 -4.29 -8.73 18.00
C LEU A 211 -4.91 -9.40 19.22
N THR A 212 -4.35 -10.54 19.63
CA THR A 212 -4.71 -11.21 20.88
C THR A 212 -3.53 -11.23 21.81
N PHE A 213 -3.67 -10.57 22.96
CA PHE A 213 -2.68 -10.48 24.02
C PHE A 213 -2.99 -11.54 25.07
N THR A 214 -1.99 -12.27 25.54
CA THR A 214 -2.14 -13.27 26.61
C THR A 214 -1.13 -12.99 27.72
N ASN A 215 -1.60 -12.92 28.97
CA ASN A 215 -0.70 -12.83 30.11
C ASN A 215 -0.15 -14.23 30.44
N LYS A 216 1.12 -14.48 30.10
CA LYS A 216 1.83 -15.73 30.40
C LYS A 216 2.68 -15.62 31.67
N SER A 217 2.70 -14.46 32.31
CA SER A 217 3.40 -14.24 33.57
C SER A 217 2.63 -14.86 34.74
N SER A 218 3.29 -14.96 35.89
CA SER A 218 2.67 -15.35 37.15
C SER A 218 2.08 -14.16 37.93
N LYS A 219 2.10 -12.94 37.37
CA LYS A 219 1.71 -11.71 38.04
C LYS A 219 0.46 -11.10 37.39
N THR A 220 -0.38 -10.48 38.22
CA THR A 220 -1.45 -9.60 37.73
C THR A 220 -0.86 -8.23 37.46
N LEU A 221 -0.98 -7.77 36.22
CA LEU A 221 -0.56 -6.42 35.82
C LEU A 221 -1.75 -5.46 35.98
N THR A 222 -1.52 -4.27 36.51
CA THR A 222 -2.54 -3.21 36.64
C THR A 222 -2.16 -2.02 35.78
N GLY A 223 -3.11 -1.09 35.57
CA GLY A 223 -2.86 0.06 34.71
C GLY A 223 -2.44 -0.34 33.30
N VAL A 224 -2.90 -1.50 32.79
CA VAL A 224 -2.36 -2.02 31.54
C VAL A 224 -2.92 -1.21 30.37
N TYR A 225 -2.03 -0.58 29.62
CA TYR A 225 -2.34 0.09 28.36
C TYR A 225 -1.69 -0.64 27.19
N ILE A 226 -2.47 -0.93 26.15
CA ILE A 226 -1.94 -1.38 24.86
C ILE A 226 -1.83 -0.16 23.96
N PHE A 227 -0.66 0.10 23.40
CA PHE A 227 -0.36 1.28 22.60
C PHE A 227 -0.18 0.90 21.12
N LEU A 228 -0.98 1.52 20.26
CA LEU A 228 -0.91 1.40 18.80
C LEU A 228 -0.76 2.80 18.19
N HIS A 229 0.16 2.96 17.25
CA HIS A 229 0.32 4.21 16.51
C HIS A 229 0.65 3.97 15.03
N ASP A 230 0.19 4.86 14.15
CA ASP A 230 0.45 4.85 12.70
C ASP A 230 0.90 6.25 12.25
N GLY A 231 1.82 6.36 11.29
CA GLY A 231 2.32 7.64 10.75
C GLY A 231 2.71 7.57 9.26
N GLU A 232 2.51 8.66 8.52
CA GLU A 232 2.74 8.68 7.07
C GLU A 232 4.20 8.89 6.63
N TYR A 233 5.13 9.04 7.58
CA TYR A 233 6.50 9.51 7.35
C TYR A 233 7.25 8.82 6.18
N GLN A 234 7.04 7.52 5.97
CA GLN A 234 7.74 6.76 4.93
C GLN A 234 6.78 6.08 3.95
N PHE A 235 5.62 6.70 3.68
CA PHE A 235 4.78 6.26 2.59
C PHE A 235 5.30 6.71 1.24
N GLN A 236 5.33 5.74 0.32
CA GLN A 236 5.44 6.03 -1.09
C GLN A 236 4.13 5.83 -1.80
N ARG A 237 3.89 6.75 -2.72
CA ARG A 237 2.70 6.77 -3.56
C ARG A 237 3.10 6.20 -4.90
N ALA A 238 2.19 5.43 -5.48
CA ALA A 238 2.32 4.97 -6.85
C ALA A 238 2.21 6.09 -7.88
N ASP A 239 1.90 7.33 -7.47
CA ASP A 239 1.70 8.45 -8.38
C ASP A 239 2.68 9.60 -8.13
N GLY A 240 3.33 10.10 -9.17
CA GLY A 240 4.25 11.24 -9.01
C GLY A 240 5.57 11.17 -9.74
N THR A 241 5.81 10.13 -10.55
CA THR A 241 7.13 9.85 -11.13
C THR A 241 7.18 9.98 -12.64
N ASN A 242 6.06 9.72 -13.34
CA ASN A 242 6.00 9.78 -14.80
C ASN A 242 4.76 10.54 -15.32
N PRO A 243 4.88 11.85 -15.62
CA PRO A 243 6.05 12.70 -15.37
C PRO A 243 6.21 12.99 -13.87
N SER A 244 7.42 13.40 -13.45
CA SER A 244 7.64 13.83 -12.07
C SER A 244 6.79 15.06 -11.72
N VAL A 245 6.48 15.25 -10.44
CA VAL A 245 5.85 16.49 -9.97
C VAL A 245 6.80 17.67 -10.21
N ALA A 246 6.30 18.71 -10.91
CA ALA A 246 7.07 19.91 -11.24
C ALA A 246 7.47 20.66 -9.95
N ALA A 247 8.67 21.24 -9.92
CA ALA A 247 9.15 21.99 -8.75
C ALA A 247 8.20 23.11 -8.30
N VAL A 248 7.51 23.76 -9.24
CA VAL A 248 6.52 24.83 -8.95
C VAL A 248 5.23 24.32 -8.29
N ASP A 249 4.95 23.02 -8.45
CA ASP A 249 3.82 22.33 -7.84
C ASP A 249 4.23 21.51 -6.61
N GLN A 250 5.52 21.50 -6.27
CA GLN A 250 6.00 20.78 -5.08
C GLN A 250 5.59 21.54 -3.84
N TYR A 251 4.71 20.90 -3.09
CA TYR A 251 4.14 21.35 -1.84
C TYR A 251 4.91 20.73 -0.67
N SER A 252 6.16 21.19 -0.45
CA SER A 252 6.95 20.97 0.78
C SER A 252 8.32 21.66 0.70
N ASN A 253 8.79 22.24 1.81
CA ASN A 253 10.22 22.22 2.12
C ASN A 253 10.54 20.83 2.72
N ASN A 254 11.64 20.18 2.32
CA ASN A 254 12.09 18.90 2.91
C ASN A 254 11.09 17.71 2.89
N ASN A 255 10.37 17.47 1.79
CA ASN A 255 9.71 16.19 1.46
C ASN A 255 8.45 15.78 2.26
N ALA A 256 7.77 16.65 3.01
CA ALA A 256 6.54 16.26 3.70
C ALA A 256 5.45 17.36 3.69
N PRO A 257 4.27 17.13 3.08
CA PRO A 257 3.14 18.04 3.18
C PRO A 257 2.61 18.12 4.62
N ARG A 258 2.08 19.29 5.00
CA ARG A 258 1.37 19.47 6.27
C ARG A 258 0.08 18.66 6.29
N LYS A 259 -0.35 18.18 7.46
CA LYS A 259 -1.47 17.26 7.63
C LYS A 259 -2.44 17.70 8.71
N TRP A 260 -3.72 17.61 8.38
CA TRP A 260 -4.81 17.63 9.35
C TRP A 260 -4.97 16.25 9.99
N PHE A 261 -5.30 16.21 11.28
CA PHE A 261 -5.52 14.98 12.04
C PHE A 261 -6.82 15.06 12.82
N HIS A 262 -7.66 14.04 12.68
CA HIS A 262 -9.01 14.01 13.26
C HIS A 262 -9.38 12.63 13.78
N TYR A 263 -9.97 12.57 14.97
CA TYR A 263 -10.49 11.36 15.59
C TYR A 263 -12.01 11.40 15.74
N TYR A 264 -12.70 10.69 14.85
CA TYR A 264 -14.13 10.43 14.94
C TYR A 264 -14.38 9.22 15.87
N GLY A 265 -14.92 9.45 17.07
CA GLY A 265 -15.12 8.41 18.07
C GLY A 265 -15.02 8.88 19.52
N ALA A 266 -14.58 10.11 19.76
CA ALA A 266 -14.48 10.69 21.10
C ALA A 266 -15.87 11.01 21.69
N LYS A 267 -16.90 11.23 20.88
CA LYS A 267 -18.24 11.53 21.36
C LYS A 267 -19.07 10.25 21.50
N LYS A 268 -19.96 10.20 22.48
CA LYS A 268 -20.88 9.07 22.69
C LYS A 268 -21.84 8.86 21.51
N THR A 269 -22.12 9.92 20.75
CA THR A 269 -22.92 9.88 19.52
C THR A 269 -22.19 9.30 18.32
N ASP A 270 -20.85 9.24 18.37
CA ASP A 270 -20.06 8.70 17.26
C ASP A 270 -20.22 7.18 17.18
N SER A 271 -20.53 6.71 15.98
CA SER A 271 -20.86 5.29 15.72
C SER A 271 -19.63 4.41 15.45
N LEU A 272 -18.50 5.05 15.17
CA LEU A 272 -17.22 4.44 14.81
C LEU A 272 -16.10 5.06 15.66
N ARG A 273 -14.90 4.47 15.57
CA ARG A 273 -13.69 4.89 16.28
C ARG A 273 -12.55 4.95 15.29
N VAL A 274 -12.37 6.09 14.65
CA VAL A 274 -11.53 6.26 13.46
C VAL A 274 -10.66 7.48 13.63
N TYR A 275 -9.35 7.28 13.54
CA TYR A 275 -8.38 8.34 13.39
C TYR A 275 -7.99 8.40 11.92
N TYR A 276 -8.02 9.59 11.32
CA TYR A 276 -7.54 9.80 9.96
C TYR A 276 -6.76 11.09 9.85
N ASN A 277 -5.95 11.16 8.79
CA ASN A 277 -5.24 12.37 8.40
C ASN A 277 -5.38 12.63 6.90
N TYR A 278 -5.22 13.89 6.51
CA TYR A 278 -5.36 14.34 5.13
C TYR A 278 -4.58 15.63 4.88
N SER A 279 -4.39 15.97 3.60
CA SER A 279 -3.66 17.18 3.19
C SER A 279 -4.22 18.44 3.86
N SER A 280 -3.35 19.32 4.33
CA SER A 280 -3.71 20.68 4.71
C SER A 280 -3.16 21.70 3.71
N ASP A 281 -3.28 23.00 4.06
CA ASP A 281 -2.68 24.13 3.35
C ASP A 281 -1.29 24.49 3.88
N ASP A 282 -0.49 25.12 3.03
CA ASP A 282 0.81 25.71 3.40
C ASP A 282 0.61 27.21 3.60
N PRO A 283 0.46 27.66 4.86
CA PRO A 283 0.15 29.05 5.15
C PRO A 283 1.32 30.00 4.81
N GLU A 284 2.49 29.47 4.47
CA GLU A 284 3.67 30.24 4.04
C GLU A 284 3.55 30.70 2.58
N VAL A 285 2.63 30.13 1.81
CA VAL A 285 2.38 30.47 0.41
C VAL A 285 1.01 31.09 0.26
N ALA A 286 0.93 32.23 -0.44
CA ALA A 286 -0.35 32.90 -0.65
C ALA A 286 -1.33 32.04 -1.48
N GLY A 287 -2.60 32.03 -1.05
CA GLY A 287 -3.69 31.27 -1.67
C GLY A 287 -3.93 29.94 -0.98
N ASP A 288 -4.71 29.08 -1.64
CA ASP A 288 -5.00 27.73 -1.15
C ASP A 288 -4.18 26.69 -1.92
N ARG A 289 -3.35 25.95 -1.18
CA ARG A 289 -2.51 24.86 -1.70
C ARG A 289 -3.03 23.47 -1.33
N MET A 290 -4.11 23.36 -0.55
CA MET A 290 -4.73 22.08 -0.26
C MET A 290 -5.17 21.42 -1.57
N GLY A 291 -4.75 20.20 -1.81
CA GLY A 291 -5.04 19.50 -3.06
C GLY A 291 -4.55 20.19 -4.34
N GLN A 292 -3.44 20.93 -4.28
CA GLN A 292 -2.92 21.69 -5.43
C GLN A 292 -2.94 20.88 -6.75
N PRO A 293 -3.57 21.40 -7.83
CA PRO A 293 -3.52 20.79 -9.15
C PRO A 293 -2.10 20.79 -9.74
N LEU A 294 -1.65 19.62 -10.17
CA LEU A 294 -0.31 19.41 -10.69
C LEU A 294 -0.24 19.71 -12.19
N THR A 295 0.48 20.77 -12.57
CA THR A 295 0.51 21.32 -13.93
C THR A 295 1.09 20.34 -14.96
N GLN A 296 2.16 19.64 -14.62
CA GLN A 296 2.77 18.62 -15.50
C GLN A 296 2.01 17.30 -15.52
N GLN A 297 1.04 17.12 -14.61
CA GLN A 297 0.24 15.89 -14.51
C GLN A 297 -1.22 16.12 -14.87
N TYR A 298 -1.45 16.99 -15.86
CA TYR A 298 -2.78 17.30 -16.38
C TYR A 298 -3.76 17.80 -15.30
N GLY A 299 -3.29 18.56 -14.32
CA GLY A 299 -4.13 19.12 -13.26
C GLY A 299 -4.63 18.10 -12.24
N ARG A 300 -4.02 16.92 -12.11
CA ARG A 300 -4.32 15.99 -11.00
C ARG A 300 -4.20 16.71 -9.65
N LEU A 301 -5.17 16.57 -8.74
CA LEU A 301 -4.99 17.06 -7.37
C LEU A 301 -3.85 16.32 -6.67
N LEU A 302 -3.00 17.05 -5.96
CA LEU A 302 -2.03 16.48 -5.04
C LEU A 302 -2.72 15.96 -3.77
N ASP A 303 -2.17 14.94 -3.12
CA ASP A 303 -2.55 14.51 -1.77
C ASP A 303 -4.06 14.39 -1.43
N TYR A 304 -4.83 13.91 -2.39
CA TYR A 304 -6.29 13.74 -2.33
C TYR A 304 -6.77 12.53 -1.51
N THR A 305 -5.84 11.84 -0.83
CA THR A 305 -6.10 10.60 -0.10
C THR A 305 -5.92 10.79 1.40
N TYR A 306 -6.61 9.95 2.17
CA TYR A 306 -6.65 9.93 3.61
C TYR A 306 -6.04 8.62 4.09
N SER A 307 -5.00 8.68 4.91
CA SER A 307 -4.62 7.50 5.70
C SER A 307 -5.44 7.46 6.99
N PHE A 308 -5.86 6.26 7.37
CA PHE A 308 -6.65 6.09 8.57
C PHE A 308 -6.28 4.83 9.35
N MET A 309 -6.54 4.87 10.65
CA MET A 309 -6.59 3.72 11.52
C MET A 309 -7.89 3.73 12.34
N ALA A 310 -8.46 2.55 12.61
CA ALA A 310 -9.73 2.45 13.33
C ALA A 310 -9.77 1.28 14.30
N THR A 311 -10.55 1.42 15.36
CA THR A 311 -10.89 0.33 16.29
C THR A 311 -12.25 -0.25 15.94
N ILE A 312 -12.28 -1.53 15.55
CA ILE A 312 -13.54 -2.24 15.28
C ILE A 312 -13.93 -3.21 16.40
N HIS A 313 -12.98 -3.59 17.26
CA HIS A 313 -13.21 -4.28 18.53
C HIS A 313 -12.11 -3.95 19.53
N ALA A 314 -12.47 -3.73 20.78
CA ALA A 314 -11.54 -3.71 21.90
C ALA A 314 -12.21 -4.34 23.12
N SER A 315 -11.56 -5.32 23.74
CA SER A 315 -12.12 -5.99 24.92
C SER A 315 -12.47 -4.99 26.02
N GLU A 316 -13.68 -5.10 26.57
CA GLU A 316 -14.15 -4.36 27.74
C GLU A 316 -13.28 -4.62 28.97
N LYS A 317 -12.86 -5.87 29.14
CA LYS A 317 -11.98 -6.31 30.21
C LYS A 317 -11.22 -7.56 29.76
N PRO A 318 -10.10 -7.89 30.43
CA PRO A 318 -9.44 -9.16 30.21
C PRO A 318 -10.37 -10.33 30.52
N TYR A 319 -10.35 -11.35 29.69
CA TYR A 319 -11.24 -12.51 29.78
C TYR A 319 -10.46 -13.80 29.81
N THR A 320 -11.06 -14.85 30.39
CA THR A 320 -10.51 -16.20 30.29
C THR A 320 -11.00 -16.79 28.96
N PRO A 321 -10.10 -17.19 28.05
CA PRO A 321 -10.50 -17.73 26.76
C PRO A 321 -11.29 -19.03 26.93
N THR A 322 -12.40 -19.13 26.22
CA THR A 322 -13.18 -20.35 26.12
C THR A 322 -12.40 -21.36 25.29
N ALA A 323 -12.23 -22.58 25.79
CA ALA A 323 -11.37 -23.60 25.17
C ALA A 323 -11.73 -23.91 23.70
N SER A 324 -12.97 -23.66 23.29
CA SER A 324 -13.42 -23.73 21.90
C SER A 324 -14.63 -22.84 21.69
N TYR A 325 -14.54 -21.90 20.74
CA TYR A 325 -15.67 -21.11 20.26
C TYR A 325 -15.61 -21.03 18.72
N THR A 326 -16.78 -20.98 18.07
CA THR A 326 -16.92 -20.98 16.60
C THR A 326 -17.28 -19.60 16.04
N THR A 327 -17.62 -18.65 16.90
CA THR A 327 -17.91 -17.27 16.56
C THR A 327 -16.64 -16.47 16.31
N PRO A 328 -16.72 -15.31 15.65
CA PRO A 328 -15.54 -14.47 15.42
C PRO A 328 -14.95 -13.90 16.71
N ILE A 329 -15.77 -13.77 17.75
CA ILE A 329 -15.46 -13.23 19.08
C ILE A 329 -15.78 -14.30 20.13
N ASP A 330 -14.91 -14.46 21.13
CA ASP A 330 -15.17 -15.32 22.27
C ASP A 330 -16.41 -14.82 23.03
N PRO A 331 -17.34 -15.68 23.47
CA PRO A 331 -18.50 -15.24 24.24
C PRO A 331 -18.18 -14.46 25.52
N ASN A 332 -16.98 -14.66 26.09
CA ASN A 332 -16.50 -13.92 27.26
C ASN A 332 -15.84 -12.58 26.92
N ASP A 333 -15.64 -12.29 25.63
CA ASP A 333 -15.06 -11.07 25.11
C ASP A 333 -16.17 -10.17 24.53
N LYS A 334 -16.25 -8.94 25.04
CA LYS A 334 -17.23 -7.94 24.60
C LYS A 334 -16.50 -6.70 24.14
N ASP A 335 -17.00 -6.09 23.06
CA ASP A 335 -16.51 -4.81 22.59
C ASP A 335 -16.92 -3.69 23.56
N ASP A 336 -15.96 -2.87 23.98
CA ASP A 336 -16.19 -1.64 24.74
C ASP A 336 -16.03 -0.43 23.83
N MET A 337 -17.13 0.26 23.55
CA MET A 337 -17.13 1.46 22.71
C MET A 337 -16.44 2.67 23.37
N ASP A 338 -16.15 2.63 24.68
CA ASP A 338 -15.36 3.64 25.39
C ASP A 338 -13.84 3.43 25.24
N GLN A 339 -13.41 2.33 24.62
CA GLN A 339 -12.06 2.16 24.12
C GLN A 339 -11.95 2.70 22.68
N PRO A 340 -10.79 3.18 22.22
CA PRO A 340 -9.57 3.45 22.99
C PRO A 340 -9.81 4.57 24.01
N ARG A 341 -9.08 4.53 25.12
CA ARG A 341 -9.21 5.47 26.23
C ARG A 341 -8.26 6.64 26.15
N VAL A 342 -7.30 6.57 25.23
CA VAL A 342 -6.43 7.68 24.88
C VAL A 342 -6.35 7.78 23.38
N THR A 343 -6.64 8.95 22.83
CA THR A 343 -6.48 9.26 21.41
C THR A 343 -5.79 10.58 21.24
N THR A 344 -4.64 10.57 20.59
CA THR A 344 -3.84 11.77 20.36
C THR A 344 -3.04 11.62 19.08
N VAL A 345 -2.39 12.70 18.68
CA VAL A 345 -1.37 12.73 17.65
C VAL A 345 -0.14 13.39 18.24
N ALA A 346 1.06 12.90 17.95
CA ALA A 346 2.29 13.61 18.34
C ALA A 346 3.48 13.18 17.49
N ASN A 347 4.47 14.07 17.42
CA ASN A 347 5.85 13.70 17.14
C ASN A 347 6.53 13.30 18.47
N MET A 348 6.54 12.00 18.72
CA MET A 348 7.03 11.44 19.99
C MET A 348 8.51 11.76 20.25
N GLN A 349 9.35 11.79 19.20
CA GLN A 349 10.79 11.94 19.35
C GLN A 349 11.22 13.40 19.40
N ASN A 350 10.88 14.19 18.39
CA ASN A 350 11.43 15.53 18.22
C ASN A 350 10.69 16.57 19.07
N ASN A 351 9.42 16.33 19.39
CA ASN A 351 8.60 17.29 20.13
C ASN A 351 8.35 16.86 21.58
N LEU A 352 8.21 15.56 21.84
CA LEU A 352 8.03 15.04 23.20
C LEU A 352 9.32 14.50 23.84
N ASN A 353 10.44 14.45 23.09
CA ASN A 353 11.73 13.91 23.55
C ASN A 353 11.63 12.48 24.13
N LEU A 354 10.70 11.67 23.61
CA LEU A 354 10.58 10.27 23.99
C LEU A 354 11.67 9.43 23.29
N PRO A 355 12.29 8.46 24.00
CA PRO A 355 13.35 7.64 23.44
C PRO A 355 12.85 6.71 22.34
N LEU A 356 13.63 6.47 21.30
CA LEU A 356 13.23 5.51 20.26
C LEU A 356 12.95 4.12 20.83
N LEU A 357 11.75 3.59 20.55
CA LEU A 357 11.46 2.18 20.78
C LEU A 357 12.31 1.33 19.84
N GLY A 358 13.21 0.52 20.40
CA GLY A 358 14.16 -0.28 19.62
C GLY A 358 15.16 -1.01 20.50
N LYS A 359 16.23 -1.52 19.90
CA LYS A 359 17.22 -2.41 20.57
C LYS A 359 17.95 -1.79 21.77
N THR A 360 17.92 -0.46 21.92
CA THR A 360 18.56 0.25 23.04
C THR A 360 17.57 0.72 24.09
N TYR A 361 16.27 0.63 23.82
CA TYR A 361 15.20 1.10 24.70
C TYR A 361 15.19 0.33 26.03
N ASP A 362 15.10 1.06 27.14
CA ASP A 362 14.99 0.49 28.49
C ASP A 362 13.53 0.45 28.97
N PRO A 363 12.86 -0.72 28.90
CA PRO A 363 11.44 -0.83 29.22
C PRO A 363 11.09 -0.59 30.70
N VAL A 364 12.08 -0.72 31.60
CA VAL A 364 11.89 -0.67 33.06
C VAL A 364 12.56 0.52 33.72
N GLY A 365 13.27 1.35 32.94
CA GLY A 365 13.99 2.54 33.39
C GLY A 365 13.16 3.83 33.34
N SER A 366 13.85 4.96 33.19
CA SER A 366 13.22 6.28 32.95
C SER A 366 12.40 6.30 31.67
N ASP A 367 12.88 5.60 30.64
CA ASP A 367 12.29 5.55 29.31
C ASP A 367 10.88 4.90 29.36
N GLY A 368 10.76 3.77 30.07
CA GLY A 368 9.50 3.10 30.36
C GLY A 368 8.47 3.99 31.05
N ALA A 369 8.89 4.74 32.07
CA ALA A 369 8.00 5.62 32.82
C ALA A 369 7.49 6.82 32.00
N SER A 370 8.37 7.47 31.22
CA SER A 370 7.99 8.58 30.34
C SER A 370 6.97 8.15 29.28
N TYR A 371 7.20 6.98 28.68
CA TYR A 371 6.25 6.41 27.73
C TYR A 371 4.94 6.00 28.38
N TYR A 372 4.97 5.44 29.59
CA TYR A 372 3.74 5.09 30.31
C TYR A 372 2.83 6.31 30.50
N ASN A 373 3.40 7.44 30.94
CA ASN A 373 2.65 8.70 31.10
C ASN A 373 2.05 9.20 29.78
N TYR A 374 2.77 9.00 28.67
CA TYR A 374 2.27 9.37 27.34
C TYR A 374 1.11 8.48 26.91
N ILE A 375 1.27 7.15 26.98
CA ILE A 375 0.23 6.22 26.52
C ILE A 375 -1.00 6.21 27.44
N SER A 376 -0.85 6.61 28.71
CA SER A 376 -1.96 6.79 29.65
C SER A 376 -2.66 8.14 29.51
N GLY A 377 -2.19 9.02 28.60
CA GLY A 377 -2.80 10.32 28.29
C GLY A 377 -2.35 11.49 29.16
N LEU A 378 -1.58 11.23 30.22
CA LEU A 378 -1.17 12.25 31.19
C LEU A 378 -0.28 13.33 30.57
N THR A 379 0.55 12.98 29.58
CA THR A 379 1.49 13.92 28.96
C THR A 379 0.82 15.06 28.21
N LEU A 380 -0.35 14.82 27.58
CA LEU A 380 -1.03 15.81 26.73
C LEU A 380 -2.45 16.17 27.22
N GLN A 381 -2.80 15.80 28.46
CA GLN A 381 -4.14 15.96 29.03
C GLN A 381 -4.69 17.41 28.99
N SER A 382 -3.83 18.42 28.93
CA SER A 382 -4.25 19.82 28.84
C SER A 382 -5.01 20.15 27.55
N GLU A 383 -4.89 19.29 26.54
CA GLU A 383 -5.51 19.46 25.22
C GLU A 383 -6.68 18.51 25.00
N ASP A 384 -7.16 17.84 26.04
CA ASP A 384 -8.30 16.95 25.96
C ASP A 384 -9.62 17.71 25.69
N LEU A 385 -10.50 17.02 24.99
CA LEU A 385 -11.92 17.34 24.89
C LEU A 385 -12.57 17.18 26.27
N THR A 386 -13.46 18.10 26.60
CA THR A 386 -14.24 18.08 27.85
C THR A 386 -15.72 18.18 27.54
N GLY A 387 -16.56 17.53 28.34
CA GLY A 387 -18.01 17.57 28.19
C GLY A 387 -18.69 16.27 28.58
N ALA A 388 -19.98 16.33 28.92
CA ALA A 388 -20.77 15.15 29.33
C ALA A 388 -20.96 14.13 28.19
N ASP A 389 -20.91 14.60 26.94
CA ASP A 389 -21.07 13.78 25.73
C ASP A 389 -19.77 13.14 25.25
N ILE A 390 -18.63 13.47 25.86
CA ILE A 390 -17.33 12.87 25.55
C ILE A 390 -17.23 11.51 26.25
N ARG A 391 -16.67 10.53 25.54
CA ARG A 391 -16.35 9.21 26.10
C ARG A 391 -15.27 9.36 27.17
N PRO A 392 -15.30 8.52 28.22
CA PRO A 392 -14.36 8.64 29.31
C PRO A 392 -12.92 8.32 28.85
N GLY A 393 -11.95 9.14 29.26
CA GLY A 393 -10.54 8.97 28.86
C GLY A 393 -9.88 10.30 28.51
N HIS A 394 -8.78 10.22 27.79
CA HIS A 394 -7.97 11.34 27.31
C HIS A 394 -8.07 11.44 25.78
N HIS A 395 -9.08 12.14 25.29
CA HIS A 395 -9.30 12.35 23.87
C HIS A 395 -8.86 13.77 23.50
N ARG A 396 -7.72 13.91 22.84
CA ARG A 396 -7.22 15.21 22.38
C ARG A 396 -8.21 15.88 21.41
N LYS A 397 -8.32 17.21 21.47
CA LYS A 397 -9.05 18.01 20.47
C LYS A 397 -8.52 17.74 19.05
N ASP A 398 -9.45 17.65 18.10
CA ASP A 398 -9.13 17.46 16.70
C ASP A 398 -8.44 18.70 16.12
N ILE A 399 -7.33 18.49 15.39
CA ILE A 399 -6.45 19.58 14.95
C ILE A 399 -7.15 20.44 13.88
N ASP A 400 -7.97 19.80 13.03
CA ASP A 400 -8.77 20.43 11.98
C ASP A 400 -10.06 21.11 12.47
N ASP A 401 -10.39 20.98 13.77
CA ASP A 401 -11.55 21.63 14.40
C ASP A 401 -11.14 22.76 15.37
N LEU A 402 -9.87 23.20 15.33
CA LEU A 402 -9.36 24.28 16.18
C LEU A 402 -9.66 25.70 15.65
N GLY A 403 -10.31 25.84 14.48
CA GLY A 403 -10.55 27.15 13.87
C GLY A 403 -9.30 27.82 13.30
N LYS A 404 -8.24 27.05 13.04
CA LYS A 404 -7.00 27.51 12.40
C LYS A 404 -7.03 27.24 10.91
N ASN A 405 -6.38 28.12 10.13
CA ASN A 405 -6.28 27.96 8.67
C ASN A 405 -5.24 26.89 8.26
N ALA A 406 -4.32 26.53 9.16
CA ALA A 406 -3.32 25.48 8.97
C ALA A 406 -2.92 24.84 10.31
N PRO A 407 -2.49 23.56 10.32
CA PRO A 407 -2.06 22.87 11.54
C PRO A 407 -0.64 23.29 11.96
N GLY A 408 -0.31 23.09 13.24
CA GLY A 408 1.05 23.24 13.76
C GLY A 408 1.16 24.04 15.05
N GLY A 409 2.17 23.70 15.84
CA GLY A 409 2.55 24.39 17.08
C GLY A 409 1.74 24.01 18.33
N GLU A 410 0.82 23.04 18.23
CA GLU A 410 0.18 22.43 19.39
C GLU A 410 1.18 21.57 20.20
N ASN A 411 0.86 21.24 21.46
CA ASN A 411 1.79 20.45 22.28
C ASN A 411 2.07 19.09 21.64
N GLY A 412 3.36 18.72 21.56
CA GLY A 412 3.77 17.47 20.90
C GLY A 412 3.66 17.47 19.37
N ILE A 413 3.28 18.57 18.72
CA ILE A 413 3.18 18.69 17.25
C ILE A 413 4.24 19.66 16.74
N GLY A 414 4.87 19.33 15.60
CA GLY A 414 5.82 20.21 14.96
C GLY A 414 5.17 21.53 14.52
N ALA A 415 5.97 22.59 14.35
CA ALA A 415 5.47 23.86 13.80
C ALA A 415 4.84 23.69 12.41
N GLN A 416 5.25 22.65 11.67
CA GLN A 416 4.73 22.31 10.35
C GLN A 416 3.64 21.24 10.37
N ALA A 417 3.42 20.51 11.49
CA ALA A 417 2.49 19.39 11.55
C ALA A 417 2.54 18.49 10.30
N ASN A 418 3.72 17.92 10.03
CA ASN A 418 4.01 17.24 8.77
C ASN A 418 3.75 15.72 8.88
N THR A 419 4.51 14.90 8.16
CA THR A 419 4.29 13.44 8.13
C THR A 419 4.94 12.71 9.29
N PHE A 420 5.69 13.38 10.17
CA PHE A 420 6.36 12.76 11.32
C PHE A 420 5.43 12.60 12.54
N GLU A 421 4.27 13.23 12.49
CA GLU A 421 3.20 13.14 13.47
C GLU A 421 2.49 11.79 13.34
N SER A 422 2.46 11.04 14.44
CA SER A 422 1.81 9.71 14.47
C SER A 422 0.45 9.78 15.14
N MET A 423 -0.58 9.26 14.48
CA MET A 423 -1.89 8.98 15.08
C MET A 423 -1.71 7.90 16.14
N MET A 424 -2.23 8.10 17.34
CA MET A 424 -2.09 7.20 18.47
C MET A 424 -3.45 6.80 19.04
N MET A 425 -3.58 5.51 19.37
CA MET A 425 -4.65 4.96 20.19
C MET A 425 -4.07 4.09 21.30
N SER A 426 -4.47 4.34 22.56
CA SER A 426 -4.17 3.46 23.69
C SER A 426 -5.44 2.84 24.28
N TYR A 427 -5.38 1.55 24.59
CA TYR A 427 -6.50 0.76 25.11
C TYR A 427 -6.21 0.33 26.55
N GLY A 428 -7.12 0.63 27.49
CA GLY A 428 -6.90 0.40 28.92
C GLY A 428 -7.43 1.56 29.79
N PRO A 429 -7.15 1.61 31.09
CA PRO A 429 -6.31 0.68 31.82
C PRO A 429 -7.04 -0.63 32.05
N TYR A 430 -6.35 -1.75 31.87
CA TYR A 430 -6.83 -3.08 32.22
C TYR A 430 -6.16 -3.59 33.50
N THR A 431 -6.88 -4.45 34.24
CA THR A 431 -6.28 -5.32 35.26
C THR A 431 -6.16 -6.72 34.67
N PHE A 432 -4.93 -7.12 34.33
CA PHE A 432 -4.65 -8.27 33.49
C PHE A 432 -4.05 -9.43 34.28
N ALA A 433 -4.87 -10.38 34.70
CA ALA A 433 -4.43 -11.52 35.51
C ALA A 433 -3.77 -12.63 34.67
N PRO A 434 -2.94 -13.50 35.28
CA PRO A 434 -2.35 -14.65 34.60
C PRO A 434 -3.37 -15.51 33.85
N GLY A 435 -3.01 -15.92 32.62
CA GLY A 435 -3.84 -16.79 31.78
C GLY A 435 -5.00 -16.10 31.05
N GLN A 436 -5.32 -14.85 31.37
CA GLN A 436 -6.34 -14.10 30.67
C GLN A 436 -5.86 -13.60 29.30
N GLN A 437 -6.81 -13.15 28.48
CA GLN A 437 -6.60 -12.52 27.19
C GLN A 437 -7.25 -11.13 27.10
N ILE A 438 -6.66 -10.28 26.26
CA ILE A 438 -7.24 -9.04 25.76
C ILE A 438 -7.20 -9.14 24.24
N ARG A 439 -8.23 -8.66 23.55
CA ARG A 439 -8.25 -8.62 22.08
C ARG A 439 -8.53 -7.22 21.59
N ILE A 440 -7.70 -6.77 20.65
CA ILE A 440 -7.86 -5.51 19.94
C ILE A 440 -7.88 -5.82 18.44
N VAL A 441 -8.93 -5.38 17.76
CA VAL A 441 -9.04 -5.51 16.30
C VAL A 441 -9.00 -4.11 15.69
N LYS A 442 -7.88 -3.83 15.03
CA LYS A 442 -7.57 -2.58 14.37
C LYS A 442 -7.76 -2.72 12.86
N VAL A 443 -8.14 -1.62 12.23
CA VAL A 443 -8.11 -1.45 10.77
C VAL A 443 -7.06 -0.40 10.46
N THR A 444 -6.26 -0.59 9.42
CA THR A 444 -5.47 0.49 8.82
C THR A 444 -5.78 0.53 7.32
N GLY A 445 -5.76 1.71 6.71
CA GLY A 445 -6.13 1.82 5.31
C GLY A 445 -5.94 3.20 4.72
N ILE A 446 -6.28 3.29 3.44
CA ILE A 446 -6.28 4.53 2.69
C ILE A 446 -7.61 4.68 1.95
N ALA A 447 -8.18 5.88 2.00
CA ALA A 447 -9.41 6.21 1.29
C ALA A 447 -9.32 7.61 0.68
N GLY A 448 -10.37 8.06 -0.01
CA GLY A 448 -10.41 9.34 -0.69
C GLY A 448 -11.16 9.25 -2.01
N ILE A 449 -11.17 10.36 -2.75
CA ILE A 449 -11.70 10.36 -4.12
C ILE A 449 -10.83 9.47 -5.02
N SER A 450 -11.43 8.91 -6.07
CA SER A 450 -10.65 8.12 -7.04
C SER A 450 -9.65 9.01 -7.77
N ARG A 451 -8.60 8.40 -8.32
CA ARG A 451 -7.61 9.11 -9.15
C ARG A 451 -8.28 9.83 -10.32
N GLU A 452 -9.20 9.16 -11.00
CA GLU A 452 -9.94 9.71 -12.13
C GLU A 452 -10.71 10.97 -11.70
N LYS A 453 -11.34 10.91 -10.53
CA LYS A 453 -12.05 12.06 -9.96
C LYS A 453 -11.09 13.18 -9.57
N ALA A 454 -9.94 12.89 -8.97
CA ALA A 454 -8.91 13.88 -8.66
C ALA A 454 -8.39 14.59 -9.93
N ILE A 455 -8.21 13.87 -11.03
CA ILE A 455 -7.84 14.48 -12.32
C ILE A 455 -8.97 15.33 -12.88
N GLU A 456 -10.21 14.84 -12.83
CA GLU A 456 -11.37 15.60 -13.30
C GLU A 456 -11.54 16.92 -12.55
N VAL A 457 -11.54 16.88 -11.21
CA VAL A 457 -11.73 18.05 -10.34
C VAL A 457 -10.63 19.07 -10.57
N GLY A 458 -9.36 18.65 -10.56
CA GLY A 458 -8.26 19.61 -10.71
C GLY A 458 -8.13 20.18 -12.12
N LYS A 459 -8.54 19.45 -13.18
CA LYS A 459 -8.68 20.02 -14.54
C LYS A 459 -9.75 21.09 -14.60
N LYS A 460 -10.93 20.81 -14.03
CA LYS A 460 -12.05 21.77 -13.98
C LYS A 460 -11.65 23.01 -13.18
N TRP A 461 -11.03 22.83 -12.01
CA TRP A 461 -10.46 23.93 -11.21
C TRP A 461 -9.47 24.77 -12.02
N TYR A 462 -8.50 24.12 -12.69
CA TYR A 462 -7.47 24.83 -13.45
C TYR A 462 -8.07 25.64 -14.59
N ASN A 463 -9.01 25.06 -15.33
CA ASN A 463 -9.68 25.74 -16.43
C ASN A 463 -10.52 26.92 -15.94
N ASP A 464 -11.24 26.75 -14.84
CA ASP A 464 -12.08 27.81 -14.28
C ASP A 464 -11.24 28.96 -13.73
N SER A 465 -10.14 28.66 -13.02
CA SER A 465 -9.24 29.66 -12.45
C SER A 465 -8.44 30.40 -13.52
N LYS A 466 -8.07 29.74 -14.62
CA LYS A 466 -7.25 30.34 -15.70
C LYS A 466 -8.06 30.99 -16.81
N PHE A 467 -9.20 30.41 -17.18
CA PHE A 467 -9.99 30.79 -18.36
C PHE A 467 -11.42 31.23 -18.03
N GLY A 468 -11.87 31.15 -16.77
CA GLY A 468 -13.20 31.61 -16.37
C GLY A 468 -14.35 30.71 -16.85
N THR A 469 -14.11 29.42 -17.10
CA THR A 469 -15.05 28.49 -17.74
C THR A 469 -16.25 28.03 -16.86
N ASN A 470 -16.19 28.23 -15.54
CA ASN A 470 -17.18 27.81 -14.53
C ASN A 470 -17.77 26.39 -14.74
N THR A 471 -16.90 25.39 -14.79
CA THR A 471 -17.17 23.96 -15.02
C THR A 471 -17.01 23.08 -13.78
N LEU A 472 -16.41 23.61 -12.70
CA LEU A 472 -16.23 22.90 -11.44
C LEU A 472 -17.51 22.94 -10.61
N ASP A 473 -18.09 21.74 -10.46
CA ASP A 473 -19.27 21.50 -9.64
C ASP A 473 -18.91 21.57 -8.15
N ASP A 474 -19.81 22.15 -7.34
CA ASP A 474 -19.76 22.03 -5.89
C ASP A 474 -20.40 20.69 -5.48
N PRO A 475 -19.67 19.75 -4.84
CA PRO A 475 -20.23 18.46 -4.47
C PRO A 475 -21.26 18.59 -3.34
N MET A 476 -21.23 19.70 -2.59
CA MET A 476 -22.07 19.95 -1.43
C MET A 476 -22.48 21.43 -1.37
N PRO A 477 -23.33 21.90 -2.32
CA PRO A 477 -23.67 23.33 -2.45
C PRO A 477 -24.38 23.90 -1.22
N ASN A 478 -25.09 23.04 -0.47
CA ASN A 478 -25.81 23.43 0.74
C ASN A 478 -24.98 23.27 2.03
N SER A 479 -23.72 22.82 1.93
CA SER A 479 -22.80 22.75 3.07
C SER A 479 -21.64 23.73 2.85
N PRO A 480 -21.54 24.83 3.62
CA PRO A 480 -20.44 25.79 3.48
C PRO A 480 -19.06 25.15 3.62
N LYS A 481 -18.92 24.09 4.41
CA LYS A 481 -17.65 23.41 4.73
C LYS A 481 -17.52 22.00 4.13
N GLY A 482 -18.47 21.59 3.28
CA GLY A 482 -18.50 20.21 2.78
C GLY A 482 -18.65 19.21 3.93
N SER A 483 -17.80 18.18 3.96
CA SER A 483 -17.74 17.17 5.03
C SER A 483 -16.72 17.51 6.14
N PHE A 484 -16.05 18.67 6.08
CA PHE A 484 -15.10 19.07 7.13
C PHE A 484 -15.80 19.37 8.47
N PRO A 485 -15.06 19.34 9.60
CA PRO A 485 -15.61 19.65 10.92
C PRO A 485 -16.25 21.04 11.04
N THR A 486 -17.09 21.19 12.06
CA THR A 486 -17.90 22.40 12.25
C THR A 486 -17.06 23.67 12.38
N ASN A 487 -15.89 23.61 13.01
CA ASN A 487 -14.99 24.75 13.19
C ASN A 487 -13.85 24.79 12.17
N PHE A 488 -13.86 23.94 11.14
CA PHE A 488 -12.85 23.97 10.07
C PHE A 488 -12.77 25.36 9.43
N ALA A 489 -11.56 25.87 9.26
CA ALA A 489 -11.30 27.15 8.61
C ALA A 489 -10.56 26.91 7.29
N PHE A 490 -11.12 27.43 6.20
CA PHE A 490 -10.45 27.36 4.91
C PHE A 490 -9.16 28.20 4.90
N PRO A 491 -8.22 27.88 4.02
CA PRO A 491 -6.98 28.64 3.86
C PRO A 491 -7.19 30.13 3.64
N THR A 492 -6.22 30.93 4.10
CA THR A 492 -6.26 32.39 3.94
C THR A 492 -6.23 32.75 2.45
N GLY A 493 -7.25 33.45 1.97
CA GLY A 493 -7.32 33.85 0.56
C GLY A 493 -7.85 32.77 -0.39
N ALA A 494 -8.43 31.69 0.13
CA ALA A 494 -9.14 30.71 -0.68
C ALA A 494 -10.26 31.37 -1.52
N THR A 495 -10.24 31.13 -2.82
CA THR A 495 -11.28 31.58 -3.76
C THR A 495 -12.52 30.67 -3.73
N THR A 496 -13.59 31.05 -4.42
CA THR A 496 -14.76 30.18 -4.59
C THR A 496 -14.41 28.84 -5.25
N ASN A 497 -13.47 28.82 -6.21
CA ASN A 497 -13.05 27.59 -6.87
C ASN A 497 -12.22 26.70 -5.92
N ASP A 498 -11.38 27.31 -5.09
CA ASP A 498 -10.63 26.63 -4.03
C ASP A 498 -11.58 25.91 -3.08
N ILE A 499 -12.57 26.62 -2.53
CA ILE A 499 -13.58 26.05 -1.64
C ILE A 499 -14.31 24.86 -2.30
N LYS A 500 -14.71 24.96 -3.58
CA LYS A 500 -15.34 23.83 -4.28
C LYS A 500 -14.42 22.62 -4.42
N LYS A 501 -13.14 22.83 -4.75
CA LYS A 501 -12.12 21.79 -4.85
C LYS A 501 -11.87 21.15 -3.47
N ASP A 502 -11.77 21.95 -2.42
CA ASP A 502 -11.57 21.49 -1.06
C ASP A 502 -12.76 20.67 -0.54
N LYS A 503 -13.98 21.06 -0.89
CA LYS A 503 -15.17 20.24 -0.61
C LYS A 503 -15.10 18.88 -1.31
N TRP A 504 -14.56 18.78 -2.52
CA TRP A 504 -14.32 17.48 -3.15
C TRP A 504 -13.33 16.63 -2.36
N ILE A 505 -12.25 17.22 -1.86
CA ILE A 505 -11.29 16.53 -0.98
C ILE A 505 -11.99 16.05 0.30
N SER A 506 -12.83 16.89 0.90
CA SER A 506 -13.57 16.57 2.14
C SER A 506 -14.44 15.30 2.04
N THR A 507 -14.93 14.94 0.84
CA THR A 507 -15.68 13.69 0.61
C THR A 507 -14.85 12.42 0.89
N GLY A 508 -13.53 12.56 1.03
CA GLY A 508 -12.66 11.51 1.52
C GLY A 508 -13.00 11.07 2.96
N ILE A 509 -13.55 11.95 3.80
CA ILE A 509 -14.04 11.63 5.15
C ILE A 509 -15.14 10.56 5.05
N ASP A 510 -16.13 10.75 4.18
CA ASP A 510 -17.20 9.77 3.95
C ASP A 510 -16.65 8.44 3.44
N SER A 511 -15.61 8.50 2.59
CA SER A 511 -14.93 7.31 2.07
C SER A 511 -14.19 6.54 3.17
N VAL A 512 -13.53 7.24 4.11
CA VAL A 512 -12.91 6.64 5.30
C VAL A 512 -13.97 5.95 6.16
N LEU A 513 -15.04 6.66 6.52
CA LEU A 513 -16.11 6.11 7.38
C LEU A 513 -16.80 4.90 6.74
N LEU A 514 -17.06 4.94 5.43
CA LEU A 514 -17.61 3.80 4.68
C LEU A 514 -16.66 2.59 4.70
N SER A 515 -15.37 2.83 4.53
CA SER A 515 -14.35 1.76 4.55
C SER A 515 -14.29 1.07 5.92
N VAL A 516 -14.30 1.86 7.00
CA VAL A 516 -14.33 1.32 8.36
C VAL A 516 -15.65 0.61 8.66
N SER A 517 -16.79 1.13 8.18
CA SER A 517 -18.09 0.46 8.33
C SER A 517 -18.07 -0.92 7.69
N ARG A 518 -17.52 -1.05 6.47
CA ARG A 518 -17.34 -2.34 5.80
C ARG A 518 -16.40 -3.27 6.55
N ALA A 519 -15.28 -2.76 7.06
CA ALA A 519 -14.36 -3.55 7.87
C ALA A 519 -15.00 -4.08 9.15
N LYS A 520 -15.76 -3.22 9.87
CA LYS A 520 -16.52 -3.59 11.07
C LYS A 520 -17.59 -4.63 10.76
N TYR A 521 -18.30 -4.48 9.64
CA TYR A 521 -19.29 -5.46 9.19
C TYR A 521 -18.65 -6.81 8.86
N ASN A 522 -17.57 -6.79 8.08
CA ASN A 522 -16.80 -7.99 7.71
C ASN A 522 -16.29 -8.74 8.96
N PHE A 523 -15.76 -8.02 9.94
CA PHE A 523 -15.37 -8.60 11.23
C PHE A 523 -16.55 -9.27 11.95
N LYS A 524 -17.68 -8.57 12.08
CA LYS A 524 -18.88 -9.08 12.75
C LYS A 524 -19.47 -10.34 12.10
N THR A 525 -19.27 -10.51 10.79
CA THR A 525 -19.71 -11.70 10.05
C THR A 525 -18.66 -12.82 10.00
N GLY A 526 -17.53 -12.65 10.69
CA GLY A 526 -16.46 -13.66 10.78
C GLY A 526 -15.46 -13.61 9.66
N TYR A 527 -15.15 -12.40 9.20
CA TYR A 527 -14.28 -12.14 8.06
C TYR A 527 -14.82 -12.75 6.77
N LYS A 528 -16.15 -12.79 6.62
CA LYS A 528 -16.84 -13.51 5.53
C LYS A 528 -17.32 -12.62 4.38
N ALA A 529 -16.74 -11.43 4.20
CA ALA A 529 -17.06 -10.55 3.07
C ALA A 529 -17.12 -11.33 1.73
N PRO A 530 -18.03 -10.97 0.81
CA PRO A 530 -18.23 -11.73 -0.43
C PRO A 530 -16.92 -12.02 -1.17
N VAL A 531 -16.72 -13.29 -1.52
CA VAL A 531 -15.50 -13.81 -2.16
C VAL A 531 -15.47 -13.37 -3.62
N THR A 532 -14.36 -12.78 -4.05
CA THR A 532 -14.10 -12.51 -5.47
C THR A 532 -13.89 -13.81 -6.24
N PRO A 533 -14.17 -13.87 -7.55
CA PRO A 533 -13.67 -14.97 -8.37
C PRO A 533 -12.14 -15.05 -8.35
N PRO A 534 -11.55 -16.24 -8.59
CA PRO A 534 -10.13 -16.32 -8.88
C PRO A 534 -9.78 -15.46 -10.12
N PRO A 535 -8.55 -14.94 -10.21
CA PRO A 535 -8.08 -14.36 -11.47
C PRO A 535 -7.96 -15.45 -12.55
N PRO A 536 -8.15 -15.10 -13.84
CA PRO A 536 -7.90 -16.03 -14.93
C PRO A 536 -6.58 -16.77 -14.80
N THR A 537 -6.61 -18.10 -14.93
CA THR A 537 -5.45 -18.96 -14.67
C THR A 537 -4.36 -18.72 -15.70
N ASP A 538 -4.76 -18.64 -16.97
CA ASP A 538 -3.88 -18.30 -18.08
C ASP A 538 -4.37 -17.02 -18.78
N LEU A 539 -3.45 -16.17 -19.18
CA LEU A 539 -3.70 -15.00 -20.03
C LEU A 539 -2.55 -14.85 -21.03
N SER A 540 -2.86 -14.84 -22.32
CA SER A 540 -1.95 -14.44 -23.39
C SER A 540 -2.44 -13.16 -24.05
N VAL A 541 -1.53 -12.20 -24.26
CA VAL A 541 -1.82 -10.94 -24.95
C VAL A 541 -0.85 -10.81 -26.12
N THR A 542 -1.36 -10.88 -27.33
CA THR A 542 -0.57 -10.98 -28.56
C THR A 542 -0.84 -9.79 -29.46
N GLY A 543 0.21 -9.01 -29.78
CA GLY A 543 0.18 -8.04 -30.86
C GLY A 543 0.11 -8.78 -32.20
N THR A 544 -0.77 -8.33 -33.08
CA THR A 544 -0.92 -8.87 -34.45
C THR A 544 -1.18 -7.72 -35.42
N GLY A 545 -1.13 -7.99 -36.73
CA GLY A 545 -1.55 -7.02 -37.74
C GLY A 545 -3.05 -6.64 -37.66
N ALA A 546 -3.89 -7.49 -37.08
CA ALA A 546 -5.33 -7.22 -36.93
C ALA A 546 -5.67 -6.37 -35.69
N GLY A 547 -4.73 -6.22 -34.75
CA GLY A 547 -4.95 -5.60 -33.46
C GLY A 547 -4.22 -6.35 -32.34
N ILE A 548 -4.76 -6.31 -31.13
CA ILE A 548 -4.21 -7.06 -29.99
C ILE A 548 -5.20 -8.14 -29.58
N THR A 549 -4.78 -9.40 -29.68
CA THR A 549 -5.60 -10.56 -29.34
C THR A 549 -5.29 -11.02 -27.91
N LEU A 550 -6.32 -11.09 -27.08
CA LEU A 550 -6.28 -11.64 -25.73
C LEU A 550 -6.90 -13.03 -25.74
N GLN A 551 -6.24 -13.99 -25.09
CA GLN A 551 -6.76 -15.34 -24.86
C GLN A 551 -6.62 -15.69 -23.39
N TRP A 552 -7.68 -16.23 -22.77
CA TRP A 552 -7.67 -16.59 -21.35
C TRP A 552 -8.50 -17.84 -21.05
N SER A 553 -8.25 -18.44 -19.90
CA SER A 553 -8.97 -19.60 -19.35
C SER A 553 -9.21 -19.40 -17.85
N ASP A 554 -10.39 -19.77 -17.36
CA ASP A 554 -10.69 -19.69 -15.93
C ASP A 554 -11.82 -20.63 -15.49
N ALA A 555 -11.57 -21.93 -15.58
CA ALA A 555 -12.57 -22.95 -15.20
C ALA A 555 -13.04 -22.81 -13.74
N ALA A 556 -12.18 -22.31 -12.85
CA ALA A 556 -12.51 -22.15 -11.43
C ALA A 556 -13.51 -21.00 -11.21
N ALA A 557 -13.36 -19.86 -11.88
CA ALA A 557 -14.37 -18.81 -11.84
C ALA A 557 -15.69 -19.22 -12.50
N GLU A 558 -15.64 -19.90 -13.65
CA GLU A 558 -16.84 -20.35 -14.38
C GLU A 558 -17.68 -21.38 -13.60
N ALA A 559 -17.05 -22.12 -12.69
CA ALA A 559 -17.69 -23.07 -11.80
C ALA A 559 -18.45 -22.41 -10.64
N MET A 560 -18.21 -21.12 -10.36
CA MET A 560 -18.93 -20.40 -9.32
C MET A 560 -20.41 -20.25 -9.70
N SER A 561 -21.30 -20.54 -8.76
CA SER A 561 -22.76 -20.42 -8.97
C SER A 561 -23.21 -18.98 -9.24
N ASN A 562 -22.43 -18.00 -8.80
CA ASN A 562 -22.67 -16.58 -8.98
C ASN A 562 -21.73 -15.92 -10.01
N PHE A 563 -21.09 -16.71 -10.88
CA PHE A 563 -20.28 -16.21 -12.00
C PHE A 563 -21.08 -15.24 -12.88
N ALA A 564 -20.44 -14.13 -13.27
CA ALA A 564 -21.08 -13.01 -13.97
C ALA A 564 -20.35 -12.59 -15.26
N GLY A 565 -19.44 -13.42 -15.78
CA GLY A 565 -18.67 -13.14 -16.99
C GLY A 565 -17.28 -12.57 -16.70
N TYR A 566 -16.71 -11.88 -17.69
CA TYR A 566 -15.39 -11.26 -17.64
C TYR A 566 -15.45 -9.78 -18.02
N ARG A 567 -14.40 -9.04 -17.64
CA ARG A 567 -14.08 -7.74 -18.24
C ARG A 567 -12.63 -7.67 -18.66
N ILE A 568 -12.36 -6.93 -19.74
CA ILE A 568 -11.01 -6.63 -20.20
C ILE A 568 -10.73 -5.15 -19.95
N MET A 569 -9.61 -4.90 -19.30
CA MET A 569 -9.14 -3.57 -18.95
C MET A 569 -7.91 -3.23 -19.77
N LYS A 570 -7.87 -2.03 -20.36
CA LYS A 570 -6.80 -1.54 -21.22
C LYS A 570 -6.24 -0.21 -20.72
N LYS A 571 -4.93 -0.06 -20.68
CA LYS A 571 -4.21 1.22 -20.48
C LYS A 571 -3.31 1.50 -21.68
N ILE A 572 -3.19 2.78 -22.06
CA ILE A 572 -2.31 3.24 -23.15
C ILE A 572 -1.18 4.06 -22.55
N GLY A 573 0.07 3.68 -22.83
CA GLY A 573 1.26 4.33 -22.29
C GLY A 573 1.56 3.97 -20.83
N ASP A 574 2.73 4.39 -20.38
CA ASP A 574 3.29 4.11 -19.05
C ASP A 574 3.16 5.30 -18.08
N ARG A 575 2.49 6.37 -18.49
CA ARG A 575 2.31 7.55 -17.65
C ARG A 575 1.42 7.26 -16.46
N ASP A 576 1.78 7.84 -15.32
CA ASP A 576 1.00 7.76 -14.08
C ASP A 576 -0.38 8.42 -14.28
N THR A 577 -0.50 9.36 -15.23
CA THR A 577 -1.72 10.13 -15.50
C THR A 577 -2.72 9.42 -16.42
N THR A 578 -2.42 8.20 -16.85
CA THR A 578 -3.31 7.36 -17.66
C THR A 578 -3.84 6.22 -16.80
N TYR A 579 -5.10 5.84 -17.02
CA TYR A 579 -5.80 4.83 -16.22
C TYR A 579 -6.34 3.72 -17.12
N TYR A 580 -6.60 2.56 -16.51
CA TYR A 580 -7.22 1.45 -17.22
C TYR A 580 -8.69 1.73 -17.51
N GLN A 581 -9.10 1.49 -18.74
CA GLN A 581 -10.48 1.60 -19.20
C GLN A 581 -11.02 0.21 -19.55
N GLU A 582 -12.30 0.00 -19.25
CA GLU A 582 -13.00 -1.20 -19.69
C GLU A 582 -13.26 -1.11 -21.20
N ILE A 583 -12.86 -2.14 -21.94
CA ILE A 583 -13.06 -2.22 -23.41
C ILE A 583 -13.95 -3.40 -23.82
N TYR A 584 -14.21 -4.31 -22.90
CA TYR A 584 -15.03 -5.50 -23.11
C TYR A 584 -15.64 -5.93 -21.78
N ARG A 585 -16.88 -6.42 -21.86
CA ARG A 585 -17.61 -7.03 -20.76
C ARG A 585 -18.51 -8.14 -21.30
N SER A 586 -18.42 -9.32 -20.70
CA SER A 586 -19.33 -10.44 -20.98
C SER A 586 -20.31 -10.66 -19.83
N ASN A 587 -21.01 -11.79 -19.86
CA ASN A 587 -22.06 -12.13 -18.89
C ASN A 587 -21.90 -13.58 -18.40
N SER A 588 -22.82 -14.04 -17.55
CA SER A 588 -22.75 -15.37 -16.90
C SER A 588 -22.79 -16.57 -17.85
N SER A 589 -23.20 -16.40 -19.12
CA SER A 589 -23.16 -17.45 -20.13
C SER A 589 -21.81 -17.62 -20.83
N ASP A 590 -20.86 -16.71 -20.59
CA ASP A 590 -19.53 -16.75 -21.19
C ASP A 590 -18.63 -17.78 -20.51
N LYS A 591 -18.81 -19.05 -20.88
CA LYS A 591 -18.08 -20.20 -20.33
C LYS A 591 -17.42 -20.99 -21.46
N ALA A 592 -16.11 -21.14 -21.41
CA ALA A 592 -15.37 -21.84 -22.44
C ALA A 592 -14.03 -22.36 -21.90
N ALA A 593 -13.53 -23.44 -22.49
CA ALA A 593 -12.18 -23.93 -22.19
C ALA A 593 -11.10 -22.87 -22.51
N THR A 594 -11.34 -22.05 -23.52
CA THR A 594 -10.49 -20.92 -23.89
C THR A 594 -11.33 -19.82 -24.50
N HIS A 595 -11.13 -18.60 -24.02
CA HIS A 595 -11.76 -17.38 -24.52
C HIS A 595 -10.83 -16.66 -25.48
N THR A 596 -11.38 -15.86 -26.39
CA THR A 596 -10.59 -15.02 -27.30
C THR A 596 -11.30 -13.71 -27.57
N PHE A 597 -10.57 -12.60 -27.45
CA PHE A 597 -11.03 -11.27 -27.81
C PHE A 597 -9.94 -10.54 -28.59
N THR A 598 -10.30 -9.87 -29.70
CA THR A 598 -9.35 -9.04 -30.45
C THR A 598 -9.73 -7.57 -30.32
N ASP A 599 -8.88 -6.79 -29.65
CA ASP A 599 -8.97 -5.35 -29.63
C ASP A 599 -8.49 -4.80 -30.97
N THR A 600 -9.43 -4.31 -31.78
CA THR A 600 -9.15 -3.68 -33.08
C THR A 600 -8.98 -2.16 -32.97
N LYS A 601 -9.31 -1.56 -31.83
CA LYS A 601 -9.16 -0.12 -31.56
C LYS A 601 -7.80 0.16 -30.94
N VAL A 602 -6.75 -0.37 -31.59
CA VAL A 602 -5.37 -0.27 -31.13
C VAL A 602 -4.68 0.84 -31.88
N ARG A 603 -3.97 1.70 -31.14
CA ARG A 603 -3.14 2.71 -31.76
C ARG A 603 -1.80 2.10 -32.11
N VAL A 604 -1.61 1.78 -33.39
CA VAL A 604 -0.34 1.24 -33.89
C VAL A 604 0.82 2.15 -33.49
N GLY A 605 1.92 1.56 -33.01
CA GLY A 605 3.09 2.27 -32.49
C GLY A 605 3.01 2.70 -31.01
N SER A 606 1.82 2.70 -30.39
CA SER A 606 1.68 2.96 -28.94
C SER A 606 1.83 1.68 -28.11
N THR A 607 2.36 1.82 -26.90
CA THR A 607 2.38 0.75 -25.91
C THR A 607 1.03 0.63 -25.22
N HIS A 608 0.57 -0.61 -25.10
CA HIS A 608 -0.68 -0.94 -24.43
C HIS A 608 -0.43 -1.97 -23.34
N TYR A 609 -1.26 -1.92 -22.31
CA TYR A 609 -1.23 -2.87 -21.22
C TYR A 609 -2.64 -3.39 -20.99
N TYR A 610 -2.75 -4.69 -20.74
CA TYR A 610 -4.02 -5.36 -20.54
C TYR A 610 -4.01 -6.20 -19.27
N TYR A 611 -5.19 -6.40 -18.72
CA TYR A 611 -5.50 -7.50 -17.82
C TYR A 611 -6.97 -7.88 -17.97
N VAL A 612 -7.30 -9.11 -17.56
CA VAL A 612 -8.65 -9.67 -17.60
C VAL A 612 -9.09 -9.95 -16.17
N GLN A 613 -10.34 -9.66 -15.84
CA GLN A 613 -10.91 -10.03 -14.55
C GLN A 613 -12.17 -10.85 -14.74
N ALA A 614 -12.28 -11.94 -14.00
CA ALA A 614 -13.53 -12.65 -13.82
C ALA A 614 -14.46 -11.85 -12.90
N ALA A 615 -15.76 -11.97 -13.12
CA ALA A 615 -16.80 -11.26 -12.39
C ALA A 615 -17.72 -12.25 -11.65
N ALA A 616 -18.22 -11.83 -10.49
CA ALA A 616 -19.31 -12.51 -9.78
C ALA A 616 -20.29 -11.51 -9.18
N ASN A 617 -21.54 -11.92 -9.03
CA ASN A 617 -22.57 -11.10 -8.42
C ASN A 617 -22.74 -11.43 -6.93
N ILE A 618 -22.86 -10.39 -6.11
CA ILE A 618 -23.25 -10.50 -4.71
C ILE A 618 -24.77 -10.61 -4.65
N SER A 619 -25.32 -11.58 -3.93
CA SER A 619 -26.78 -11.66 -3.71
C SER A 619 -27.30 -10.38 -3.05
N SER A 620 -28.49 -9.93 -3.44
CA SER A 620 -29.16 -8.78 -2.80
C SER A 620 -29.52 -9.04 -1.33
N THR A 621 -29.50 -10.30 -0.90
CA THR A 621 -29.81 -10.74 0.47
C THR A 621 -28.61 -11.36 1.19
N ASP A 622 -27.39 -11.27 0.65
CA ASP A 622 -26.21 -11.86 1.28
C ASP A 622 -25.99 -11.26 2.68
N PRO A 623 -26.07 -12.07 3.76
CA PRO A 623 -25.89 -11.58 5.12
C PRO A 623 -24.44 -11.19 5.41
N ASN A 624 -23.46 -11.70 4.64
CA ASN A 624 -22.05 -11.38 4.83
C ASN A 624 -21.61 -10.14 4.03
N ALA A 625 -22.41 -9.70 3.06
CA ALA A 625 -22.19 -8.45 2.33
C ALA A 625 -22.67 -7.25 3.14
N HIS A 626 -21.83 -6.20 3.20
CA HIS A 626 -22.28 -4.92 3.75
C HIS A 626 -23.48 -4.41 2.92
N PRO A 627 -24.48 -3.74 3.52
CA PRO A 627 -25.64 -3.25 2.77
C PRO A 627 -25.29 -2.43 1.52
N SER A 628 -24.18 -1.70 1.53
CA SER A 628 -23.69 -0.95 0.36
C SER A 628 -23.17 -1.81 -0.81
N GLU A 629 -23.07 -3.13 -0.66
CA GLU A 629 -22.44 -4.07 -1.60
C GLU A 629 -23.44 -5.06 -2.19
N ARG A 630 -24.56 -5.29 -1.51
CA ARG A 630 -25.60 -6.24 -1.91
C ARG A 630 -26.11 -5.93 -3.32
N GLY A 631 -26.22 -6.96 -4.15
CA GLY A 631 -26.64 -6.84 -5.55
C GLY A 631 -25.58 -6.28 -6.50
N LYS A 632 -24.37 -5.97 -6.03
CA LYS A 632 -23.29 -5.46 -6.89
C LYS A 632 -22.43 -6.58 -7.45
N THR A 633 -21.79 -6.30 -8.59
CA THR A 633 -20.80 -7.17 -9.20
C THR A 633 -19.41 -6.88 -8.61
N ILE A 634 -18.68 -7.93 -8.25
CA ILE A 634 -17.29 -7.92 -7.82
C ILE A 634 -16.40 -8.60 -8.87
N PHE A 635 -15.12 -8.25 -8.88
CA PHE A 635 -14.16 -8.73 -9.86
C PHE A 635 -12.95 -9.37 -9.16
N SER A 636 -12.32 -10.34 -9.81
CA SER A 636 -11.06 -10.95 -9.36
C SER A 636 -9.97 -9.90 -9.17
N GLY A 637 -9.10 -10.06 -8.17
CA GLY A 637 -8.10 -9.05 -7.80
C GLY A 637 -7.12 -8.67 -8.92
N ARG A 638 -7.01 -7.38 -9.26
CA ARG A 638 -6.04 -6.89 -10.28
C ARG A 638 -4.59 -7.14 -9.87
N VAL A 639 -4.28 -7.07 -8.58
CA VAL A 639 -2.93 -7.23 -8.01
C VAL A 639 -2.22 -8.53 -8.41
N PHE A 640 -2.96 -9.55 -8.86
CA PHE A 640 -2.39 -10.78 -9.39
C PHE A 640 -1.85 -10.63 -10.83
N PHE A 641 -2.32 -9.63 -11.59
CA PHE A 641 -1.80 -9.29 -12.92
C PHE A 641 -0.77 -8.16 -12.83
N TYR A 642 0.50 -8.52 -12.65
CA TYR A 642 1.61 -7.57 -12.68
C TYR A 642 1.92 -7.18 -14.15
N ASN A 643 1.13 -6.27 -14.69
CA ASN A 643 1.15 -5.83 -16.09
C ASN A 643 2.31 -4.88 -16.43
N ASN A 644 3.54 -5.28 -16.10
CA ASN A 644 4.75 -4.48 -16.32
C ASN A 644 5.36 -4.60 -17.74
N THR A 645 4.74 -5.39 -18.60
CA THR A 645 5.20 -5.61 -19.97
C THR A 645 4.15 -5.04 -20.92
N ALA A 646 4.59 -4.16 -21.82
CA ALA A 646 3.74 -3.59 -22.84
C ALA A 646 3.60 -4.53 -24.04
N VAL A 647 2.47 -4.41 -24.73
CA VAL A 647 2.23 -4.95 -26.07
C VAL A 647 2.00 -3.80 -27.05
N THR A 648 2.48 -3.95 -28.28
CA THR A 648 2.19 -3.00 -29.37
C THR A 648 1.32 -3.68 -30.42
N GLY A 649 0.36 -2.94 -31.01
CA GLY A 649 -0.29 -3.41 -32.23
C GLY A 649 0.72 -3.41 -33.38
N GLU A 650 0.76 -4.47 -34.17
CA GLU A 650 1.81 -4.68 -35.18
C GLU A 650 1.51 -3.98 -36.51
N GLY A 651 0.40 -3.25 -36.64
CA GLY A 651 0.05 -2.58 -37.90
C GLY A 651 -0.27 -3.57 -39.02
N LYS A 652 -1.29 -3.27 -39.82
CA LYS A 652 -1.64 -4.16 -40.94
C LYS A 652 -0.51 -4.14 -41.96
N VAL A 653 -0.06 -5.32 -42.39
CA VAL A 653 0.89 -5.43 -43.51
C VAL A 653 0.24 -4.82 -44.75
N GLY A 654 0.90 -3.82 -45.32
CA GLY A 654 0.48 -3.18 -46.55
C GLY A 654 0.82 -4.03 -47.76
N GLY A 655 0.10 -3.81 -48.86
CA GLY A 655 0.43 -4.35 -50.17
C GLY A 655 0.52 -3.29 -51.25
N ASP A 656 0.35 -2.02 -50.87
CA ASP A 656 0.23 -0.88 -51.76
C ASP A 656 1.25 0.18 -51.35
N MET A 657 2.27 0.36 -52.19
CA MET A 657 3.41 1.24 -51.95
C MET A 657 3.01 2.72 -51.82
N ASP A 658 1.85 3.11 -52.36
CA ASP A 658 1.35 4.49 -52.30
C ASP A 658 0.64 4.79 -50.98
N LYS A 659 0.27 3.76 -50.21
CA LYS A 659 -0.37 3.91 -48.89
C LYS A 659 0.62 4.01 -47.74
N ILE A 660 1.91 3.78 -48.01
CA ILE A 660 2.96 3.93 -47.00
C ILE A 660 2.89 5.34 -46.44
N ALA A 661 2.85 5.45 -45.11
CA ALA A 661 2.74 6.75 -44.44
C ALA A 661 3.91 6.97 -43.47
N ILE A 662 4.47 8.19 -43.49
CA ILE A 662 5.49 8.65 -42.56
C ILE A 662 4.83 9.58 -41.53
N VAL A 663 4.94 9.26 -40.23
CA VAL A 663 4.28 10.02 -39.16
C VAL A 663 5.22 10.28 -37.98
N PRO A 664 5.24 11.50 -37.43
CA PRO A 664 4.63 12.71 -37.97
C PRO A 664 5.40 13.23 -39.20
N ASN A 665 4.68 13.84 -40.13
CA ASN A 665 5.28 14.54 -41.26
C ASN A 665 4.41 15.77 -41.60
N PRO A 666 4.84 17.01 -41.29
CA PRO A 666 6.16 17.36 -40.73
C PRO A 666 6.33 16.86 -39.29
N PHE A 667 7.56 16.49 -38.94
CA PHE A 667 7.97 16.32 -37.55
C PHE A 667 8.27 17.67 -36.93
N ASN A 668 7.62 17.99 -35.80
CA ASN A 668 7.89 19.19 -35.01
C ASN A 668 8.17 18.80 -33.55
N TYR A 669 9.39 19.07 -33.08
CA TYR A 669 9.83 18.74 -31.73
C TYR A 669 8.97 19.40 -30.63
N ASN A 670 8.35 20.54 -30.92
CA ASN A 670 7.52 21.29 -29.98
C ASN A 670 6.02 21.00 -30.10
N ASP A 671 5.59 20.03 -30.93
CA ASP A 671 4.17 19.70 -31.07
C ASP A 671 3.59 19.12 -29.76
N PRO A 672 2.62 19.80 -29.11
CA PRO A 672 1.99 19.32 -27.89
C PRO A 672 1.18 18.03 -28.08
N LEU A 673 0.71 17.72 -29.30
CA LEU A 673 -0.03 16.47 -29.58
C LEU A 673 0.91 15.26 -29.60
N LEU A 674 2.12 15.39 -30.14
CA LEU A 674 3.14 14.33 -30.07
C LEU A 674 3.49 13.99 -28.61
N ARG A 675 3.57 15.02 -27.75
CA ARG A 675 3.75 14.85 -26.30
C ARG A 675 2.59 14.13 -25.64
N GLY A 676 1.34 14.35 -26.07
CA GLY A 676 0.15 13.68 -25.52
C GLY A 676 0.06 12.19 -25.85
N TYR A 677 0.76 11.75 -26.89
CA TYR A 677 0.63 10.41 -27.46
C TYR A 677 1.79 9.47 -27.13
N GLY A 678 2.70 9.89 -26.24
CA GLY A 678 3.84 9.08 -25.81
C GLY A 678 4.99 9.00 -26.81
N TYR A 679 4.98 9.82 -27.88
CA TYR A 679 6.02 9.85 -28.91
C TYR A 679 7.28 10.65 -28.53
N THR A 680 7.36 11.18 -27.30
CA THR A 680 8.51 11.97 -26.86
C THR A 680 8.87 11.65 -25.42
N ASN A 681 9.94 10.89 -25.23
CA ASN A 681 10.88 11.22 -24.18
C ASN A 681 11.88 12.21 -24.81
N PRO A 682 12.34 13.29 -24.15
CA PRO A 682 13.41 14.16 -24.68
C PRO A 682 14.69 13.42 -25.11
N THR A 683 14.84 12.13 -24.77
CA THR A 683 15.90 11.23 -25.25
C THR A 683 15.51 10.30 -26.42
N ASN A 684 14.23 10.20 -26.81
CA ASN A 684 13.73 9.31 -27.87
C ASN A 684 12.90 10.08 -28.91
N LEU A 685 13.59 10.75 -29.84
CA LEU A 685 12.98 11.28 -31.07
C LEU A 685 12.61 10.12 -31.99
N GLN A 686 11.43 10.14 -32.60
CA GLN A 686 10.98 9.03 -33.42
C GLN A 686 10.10 9.45 -34.59
N ILE A 687 10.37 8.82 -35.74
CA ILE A 687 9.49 8.75 -36.90
C ILE A 687 8.95 7.32 -36.98
N SER A 688 7.68 7.20 -37.33
CA SER A 688 7.01 5.92 -37.57
C SER A 688 6.62 5.78 -39.03
N PHE A 689 6.74 4.57 -39.55
CA PHE A 689 6.31 4.15 -40.87
C PHE A 689 5.11 3.21 -40.73
N PHE A 690 4.08 3.40 -41.55
CA PHE A 690 2.86 2.59 -41.55
C PHE A 690 2.56 2.03 -42.94
N GLU A 691 1.71 1.01 -43.00
CA GLU A 691 1.31 0.29 -44.23
C GLU A 691 2.52 -0.28 -45.00
N LEU A 692 3.59 -0.65 -44.28
CA LEU A 692 4.75 -1.28 -44.88
C LEU A 692 4.40 -2.69 -45.42
N PRO A 693 4.92 -3.08 -46.60
CA PRO A 693 4.97 -4.47 -46.98
C PRO A 693 5.80 -5.30 -45.99
N LYS A 694 5.50 -6.61 -45.92
CA LYS A 694 6.20 -7.55 -45.04
C LYS A 694 7.73 -7.48 -45.15
N THR A 695 8.23 -7.27 -46.36
CA THR A 695 9.66 -7.12 -46.63
C THR A 695 9.89 -5.87 -47.46
N VAL A 696 10.59 -4.87 -46.90
CA VAL A 696 10.91 -3.60 -47.56
C VAL A 696 12.19 -2.99 -46.96
N THR A 697 13.05 -2.45 -47.80
CA THR A 697 14.21 -1.66 -47.36
C THR A 697 13.83 -0.18 -47.40
N ILE A 698 14.05 0.52 -46.28
CA ILE A 698 13.80 1.96 -46.15
C ILE A 698 15.16 2.66 -46.12
N LYS A 699 15.41 3.51 -47.11
CA LYS A 699 16.61 4.35 -47.19
C LYS A 699 16.25 5.81 -47.02
N ILE A 700 16.96 6.50 -46.15
CA ILE A 700 16.70 7.90 -45.82
C ILE A 700 17.91 8.69 -46.27
N PHE A 701 17.66 9.74 -47.05
CA PHE A 701 18.68 10.61 -47.62
C PHE A 701 18.47 12.07 -47.20
N THR A 702 19.54 12.85 -47.19
CA THR A 702 19.45 14.32 -47.18
C THR A 702 18.88 14.83 -48.51
N GLU A 703 18.51 16.11 -48.58
CA GLU A 703 18.12 16.77 -49.82
C GLU A 703 19.24 16.80 -50.89
N TYR A 704 20.51 16.62 -50.48
CA TYR A 704 21.66 16.51 -51.38
C TYR A 704 21.91 15.07 -51.86
N GLY A 705 21.15 14.08 -51.37
CA GLY A 705 21.29 12.67 -51.74
C GLY A 705 22.28 11.88 -50.90
N ASP A 706 22.78 12.43 -49.79
CA ASP A 706 23.65 11.70 -48.87
C ASP A 706 22.83 10.70 -48.07
N LEU A 707 23.29 9.45 -47.98
CA LEU A 707 22.63 8.42 -47.19
C LEU A 707 22.75 8.74 -45.69
N VAL A 708 21.60 8.84 -45.02
CA VAL A 708 21.49 9.09 -43.59
C VAL A 708 21.32 7.78 -42.84
N ARG A 709 20.41 6.91 -43.30
CA ARG A 709 20.07 5.66 -42.61
C ARG A 709 19.49 4.64 -43.58
N THR A 710 19.85 3.38 -43.40
CA THR A 710 19.14 2.22 -43.95
C THR A 710 18.42 1.46 -42.83
N ILE A 711 17.18 1.02 -43.09
CA ILE A 711 16.36 0.19 -42.21
C ILE A 711 15.85 -0.99 -43.03
N ASP A 712 16.20 -2.20 -42.62
CA ASP A 712 15.71 -3.43 -43.23
C ASP A 712 14.49 -3.93 -42.47
N HIS A 713 13.32 -3.78 -43.09
CA HIS A 713 12.08 -4.26 -42.55
C HIS A 713 11.76 -5.64 -43.14
N ASN A 714 11.74 -6.66 -42.29
CA ASN A 714 11.36 -8.02 -42.66
C ASN A 714 10.57 -8.66 -41.51
N GLN A 715 9.33 -8.21 -41.32
CA GLN A 715 8.49 -8.56 -40.18
C GLN A 715 7.04 -8.79 -40.65
N ASP A 716 6.26 -9.57 -39.90
CA ASP A 716 4.82 -9.75 -40.13
C ASP A 716 4.00 -8.55 -39.61
N SER A 717 4.48 -7.34 -39.92
CA SER A 717 4.01 -6.07 -39.38
C SER A 717 4.05 -5.03 -40.49
N GLY A 718 3.03 -4.17 -40.61
CA GLY A 718 3.11 -3.02 -41.53
C GLY A 718 3.69 -1.78 -40.87
N PHE A 719 4.43 -1.93 -39.78
CA PHE A 719 4.87 -0.83 -38.94
C PHE A 719 6.36 -0.95 -38.61
N ASP A 720 7.09 0.15 -38.74
CA ASP A 720 8.47 0.26 -38.27
C ASP A 720 8.78 1.67 -37.78
N LYS A 721 9.90 1.85 -37.09
CA LYS A 721 10.28 3.10 -36.45
C LYS A 721 11.73 3.46 -36.72
N TRP A 722 11.98 4.75 -36.85
CA TRP A 722 13.31 5.33 -36.92
C TRP A 722 13.54 6.29 -35.77
N ASN A 723 14.60 6.07 -34.99
CA ASN A 723 14.97 6.92 -33.86
C ASN A 723 15.65 8.25 -34.27
N MET A 724 15.46 8.68 -35.53
CA MET A 724 15.99 9.94 -36.07
C MET A 724 17.51 10.10 -35.92
N THR A 725 18.23 8.99 -36.04
CA THR A 725 19.70 8.96 -36.02
C THR A 725 20.27 8.46 -37.33
N ASN A 726 21.44 8.98 -37.71
CA ASN A 726 22.19 8.48 -38.86
C ASN A 726 22.86 7.11 -38.55
N GLU A 727 23.60 6.56 -39.51
CA GLU A 727 24.34 5.30 -39.32
C GLU A 727 25.40 5.37 -38.21
N ALA A 728 25.96 6.55 -37.94
CA ALA A 728 26.89 6.79 -36.83
C ALA A 728 26.18 7.00 -35.47
N GLY A 729 24.85 6.91 -35.41
CA GLY A 729 24.07 7.12 -34.18
C GLY A 729 23.89 8.60 -33.79
N GLN A 730 24.34 9.54 -34.61
CA GLN A 730 24.12 10.99 -34.38
C GLN A 730 22.71 11.37 -34.78
N THR A 731 22.06 12.21 -33.97
CA THR A 731 20.71 12.68 -34.26
C THR A 731 20.69 13.63 -35.46
N VAL A 732 19.70 13.50 -36.33
CA VAL A 732 19.56 14.31 -37.55
C VAL A 732 19.13 15.76 -37.27
N SER A 733 19.50 16.69 -38.16
CA SER A 733 19.18 18.12 -38.07
C SER A 733 17.81 18.47 -38.67
N SER A 734 17.31 19.68 -38.42
CA SER A 734 16.16 20.21 -39.15
C SER A 734 16.45 20.28 -40.65
N GLY A 735 15.47 19.93 -41.50
CA GLY A 735 15.64 19.90 -42.95
C GLY A 735 14.61 19.01 -43.66
N ILE A 736 14.76 18.90 -44.99
CA ILE A 736 13.98 17.97 -45.82
C ILE A 736 14.82 16.71 -46.07
N TYR A 737 14.20 15.56 -45.87
CA TYR A 737 14.78 14.24 -46.12
C TYR A 737 13.98 13.52 -47.21
N ILE A 738 14.68 12.74 -48.02
CA ILE A 738 14.06 11.87 -49.04
C ILE A 738 14.06 10.44 -48.52
N VAL A 739 12.89 9.84 -48.40
CA VAL A 739 12.71 8.47 -47.92
C VAL A 739 12.32 7.59 -49.09
N VAL A 740 13.11 6.56 -49.35
CA VAL A 740 12.92 5.60 -50.43
C VAL A 740 12.59 4.25 -49.82
N PHE A 741 11.40 3.74 -50.11
CA PHE A 741 10.94 2.40 -49.75
C PHE A 741 11.11 1.50 -50.97
N GLN A 742 11.77 0.35 -50.80
CA GLN A 742 12.03 -0.58 -51.89
C GLN A 742 11.75 -2.02 -51.46
N THR A 743 10.85 -2.71 -52.16
CA THR A 743 10.54 -4.13 -51.92
C THR A 743 11.46 -5.04 -52.74
N PRO A 744 11.67 -6.31 -52.34
CA PRO A 744 12.52 -7.25 -53.07
C PRO A 744 12.07 -7.55 -54.51
N ASP A 745 10.78 -7.42 -54.79
CA ASP A 745 10.16 -7.62 -56.11
C ASP A 745 10.19 -6.35 -56.99
N GLY A 746 10.83 -5.27 -56.53
CA GLY A 746 11.09 -4.07 -57.32
C GLY A 746 10.06 -2.94 -57.17
N GLY A 747 9.08 -3.07 -56.27
CA GLY A 747 8.20 -1.98 -55.89
C GLY A 747 8.98 -0.84 -55.22
N VAL A 748 8.68 0.41 -55.58
CA VAL A 748 9.35 1.60 -55.05
C VAL A 748 8.35 2.68 -54.67
N SER A 749 8.52 3.29 -53.50
CA SER A 749 7.82 4.52 -53.08
C SER A 749 8.85 5.54 -52.63
N ILE A 750 8.72 6.79 -53.10
CA ILE A 750 9.63 7.89 -52.74
C ILE A 750 8.80 8.99 -52.10
N GLN A 751 9.14 9.36 -50.87
CA GLN A 751 8.41 10.34 -50.09
C GLN A 751 9.35 11.38 -49.48
N LYS A 752 8.82 12.56 -49.19
CA LYS A 752 9.56 13.63 -48.51
C LYS A 752 9.18 13.65 -47.04
N LEU A 753 10.16 13.75 -46.15
CA LEU A 753 9.98 13.94 -44.72
C LEU A 753 10.53 15.30 -44.32
N VAL A 754 9.74 16.12 -43.64
CA VAL A 754 10.18 17.41 -43.09
C VAL A 754 10.45 17.26 -41.60
N VAL A 755 11.62 17.71 -41.14
CA VAL A 755 12.01 17.71 -39.73
C VAL A 755 12.24 19.14 -39.24
N VAL A 756 11.55 19.51 -38.17
CA VAL A 756 11.68 20.80 -37.46
C VAL A 756 11.99 20.53 -36.00
N ARG A 757 13.19 20.88 -35.55
CA ARG A 757 13.61 20.78 -34.14
C ARG A 757 13.49 22.10 -33.39
#